data_AF-A0AAJ5R1W8-F1
#
_entry.id   AF-A0AAJ5R1W8-F1
#
_cell.length_a   1.000
_cell.length_b   1.000
_cell.length_c   1.000
_cell.angle_alpha   90.00
_cell.angle_beta   90.00
_cell.angle_gamma   90.00
#
_symmetry.space_group_name_H-M   'P 1'
#
loop_
_entity.id
_entity.type
_entity.pdbx_description
1 polymer ?
#
loop_
_entity_poly.entity_id
_entity_poly.type
_entity_poly.pdbx_seq_one_letter_code
_entity_poly.pdbx_strand_id
1 'polypeptide(L)'
;MHGILPGSSHTRIDTEHGTSIRSAGDIQLNSGQDINLRAVTLHSTQGTVSALATGNVTITHGDTLQYTSQDNHSKRSGLLNSRTTTTHADQQQTQAMSSTLSGTKVLVKGNNITVTGSHLLSDAGTYMQAKGDLTLQAATNTTQSTYSEHTKQRGLIRNGGASLTLGNQSQRTDSTTTATTTTGSLIGATNGNVTLLAGGHYQQIGSDVLSPNGDIDIHAKKVDIIQAHHTSHTTQHTATRQSGLTVGLSTPLIAGAQTAQQMQHAAARSGDPRLHALAGLTTALGAKNTIDAVRQDPRALGGLNASLTLGRSTHDSTTTTTTTTAAGSNVNAGGNVRISATGDGEASTLTIQGSHVRGDNMTYLKADGDIALLAAANTTTSDRQSRGRSAGVGVAVNLGSSGTSAGLTAHASTSTGSGQSTDLTWTNSHVGGGNLLTIEAGGDLLMKGAIGTAKHVIADIAGNLTIQSLQDTHHYRSKDRSLGGSLTVGAGVSGSANLNNQTIRSDYASVTEQSGLFTGDGGYDITVGGQTHLIGGAITSNSTAIHNGLNTLDTGTLILQDIENHATYTATQVNLGGGYSRNGGTVGTDQQGHAATATQVPGTTLPTHNGLSAPPPSAMTASDSSHSTTYSGISQGALTIRDPAAQHALTGHTAAQTIAGLNRDILTDTATSNALTPIFDEQRINAGFDIVTALQRETGTFINNRAAEADLKTRQATAADQAARDPSNGFNDQQRQTLRDQAITLTNEAQAIKDAWGPGGTSPPKHPPPPPPGPGGTPALPAATLPNT
;
A
#
# COMPACT_ATOMS: atom_id res chain seq x y z
N MET A 1 -9.32 22.23 -36.41
CA MET A 1 -10.78 22.07 -36.27
C MET A 1 -11.05 21.22 -35.05
N HIS A 2 -11.85 21.72 -34.11
CA HIS A 2 -12.27 20.99 -32.92
C HIS A 2 -13.71 20.54 -33.18
N GLY A 3 -13.93 19.25 -33.44
CA GLY A 3 -15.25 18.67 -33.56
C GLY A 3 -15.55 17.87 -32.30
N ILE A 4 -16.32 18.45 -31.39
CA ILE A 4 -16.99 17.69 -30.32
C ILE A 4 -18.37 17.37 -30.89
N LEU A 5 -18.65 16.09 -31.14
CA LEU A 5 -20.05 15.69 -31.30
C LEU A 5 -20.67 15.73 -29.88
N PRO A 6 -21.90 16.24 -29.71
CA PRO A 6 -22.54 16.19 -28.41
C PRO A 6 -22.60 14.72 -27.94
N GLY A 7 -22.00 14.43 -26.79
CA GLY A 7 -22.10 13.11 -26.19
C GLY A 7 -23.55 12.81 -25.83
N SER A 8 -23.97 11.56 -25.96
CA SER A 8 -25.25 11.12 -25.39
C SER A 8 -25.02 10.75 -23.95
N SER A 9 -25.83 11.32 -23.06
CA SER A 9 -25.94 10.85 -21.69
C SER A 9 -27.39 10.47 -21.45
N HIS A 10 -27.60 9.24 -21.00
CA HIS A 10 -28.89 8.75 -20.57
C HIS A 10 -28.80 8.38 -19.10
N THR A 11 -29.70 8.93 -18.30
CA THR A 11 -29.85 8.55 -16.89
C THR A 11 -31.30 8.16 -16.66
N ARG A 12 -31.50 7.01 -16.03
CA ARG A 12 -32.78 6.52 -15.55
C ARG A 12 -32.65 6.23 -14.07
N ILE A 13 -33.61 6.72 -13.30
CA ILE A 13 -33.71 6.45 -11.86
C ILE A 13 -35.11 5.92 -11.62
N ASP A 14 -35.21 4.69 -11.17
CA ASP A 14 -36.46 4.08 -10.72
C ASP A 14 -36.39 3.92 -9.20
N THR A 15 -37.28 4.58 -8.48
CA THR A 15 -37.31 4.59 -7.02
C THR A 15 -38.59 3.92 -6.55
N GLU A 16 -38.46 2.89 -5.70
CA GLU A 16 -39.60 2.25 -5.04
C GLU A 16 -40.12 3.11 -3.90
N HIS A 17 -41.42 3.43 -3.94
CA HIS A 17 -42.12 4.11 -2.86
C HIS A 17 -43.22 3.20 -2.31
N GLY A 18 -43.17 2.92 -1.02
CA GLY A 18 -44.23 2.19 -0.32
C GLY A 18 -45.19 3.11 0.41
N THR A 19 -45.90 2.56 1.38
CA THR A 19 -46.93 3.26 2.15
C THR A 19 -46.31 4.26 3.12
N SER A 20 -46.85 5.48 3.18
CA SER A 20 -46.47 6.48 4.19
C SER A 20 -47.67 6.85 5.07
N ILE A 21 -47.56 6.61 6.37
CA ILE A 21 -48.56 6.96 7.39
C ILE A 21 -47.89 7.89 8.40
N ARG A 22 -48.46 9.08 8.57
CA ARG A 22 -48.03 10.05 9.58
C ARG A 22 -49.21 10.40 10.48
N SER A 23 -49.00 10.34 11.79
CA SER A 23 -50.02 10.61 12.80
C SER A 23 -49.43 11.40 13.96
N ALA A 24 -50.25 12.18 14.68
CA ALA A 24 -49.86 12.73 15.98
C ALA A 24 -49.99 11.67 17.08
N GLY A 25 -51.02 10.81 17.00
CA GLY A 25 -51.28 9.72 17.94
C GLY A 25 -50.76 8.37 17.47
N ASP A 26 -51.19 7.31 18.11
CA ASP A 26 -50.69 5.95 17.86
C ASP A 26 -50.94 5.47 16.42
N ILE A 27 -50.02 4.63 15.92
CA ILE A 27 -50.17 3.85 14.69
C ILE A 27 -50.08 2.37 15.08
N GLN A 28 -51.16 1.62 14.86
CA GLN A 28 -51.22 0.20 15.25
C GLN A 28 -51.50 -0.69 14.04
N LEU A 29 -50.62 -1.66 13.80
CA LEU A 29 -50.78 -2.74 12.84
C LEU A 29 -50.96 -4.05 13.61
N ASN A 30 -52.13 -4.66 13.50
CA ASN A 30 -52.46 -5.91 14.18
C ASN A 30 -52.83 -6.98 13.14
N SER A 31 -52.16 -8.13 13.17
CA SER A 31 -52.42 -9.26 12.26
C SER A 31 -52.55 -10.57 13.03
N GLY A 32 -53.58 -11.35 12.68
CA GLY A 32 -53.73 -12.74 13.14
C GLY A 32 -52.85 -13.74 12.39
N GLN A 33 -51.98 -13.26 11.50
CA GLN A 33 -50.95 -14.01 10.77
C GLN A 33 -49.69 -13.15 10.70
N ASP A 34 -49.14 -12.90 9.51
CA ASP A 34 -47.90 -12.16 9.31
C ASP A 34 -48.15 -10.64 9.09
N ILE A 35 -47.10 -9.84 9.32
CA ILE A 35 -47.00 -8.44 8.90
C ILE A 35 -45.76 -8.30 8.01
N ASN A 36 -45.93 -7.80 6.79
CA ASN A 36 -44.83 -7.53 5.87
C ASN A 36 -44.82 -6.04 5.49
N LEU A 37 -43.74 -5.34 5.83
CA LEU A 37 -43.54 -3.91 5.56
C LEU A 37 -42.36 -3.74 4.62
N ARG A 38 -42.59 -3.11 3.46
CA ARG A 38 -41.56 -2.81 2.47
C ARG A 38 -41.68 -1.36 2.00
N ALA A 39 -40.54 -0.68 1.89
CA ALA A 39 -40.46 0.73 1.49
C ALA A 39 -41.41 1.65 2.28
N VAL A 40 -41.67 1.32 3.54
CA VAL A 40 -42.74 1.91 4.35
C VAL A 40 -42.20 3.04 5.23
N THR A 41 -43.01 4.08 5.47
CA THR A 41 -42.72 5.09 6.50
C THR A 41 -43.92 5.21 7.44
N LEU A 42 -43.78 4.72 8.67
CA LEU A 42 -44.73 4.92 9.77
C LEU A 42 -44.12 5.89 10.78
N HIS A 43 -44.73 7.06 10.93
CA HIS A 43 -44.23 8.09 11.84
C HIS A 43 -45.33 8.63 12.73
N SER A 44 -45.16 8.50 14.04
CA SER A 44 -46.00 9.11 15.06
C SER A 44 -45.24 10.20 15.81
N THR A 45 -45.79 11.41 15.91
CA THR A 45 -45.08 12.52 16.58
C THR A 45 -45.18 12.46 18.11
N GLN A 46 -46.27 11.95 18.67
CA GLN A 46 -46.50 11.91 20.13
C GLN A 46 -47.04 10.55 20.61
N GLY A 47 -47.12 9.55 19.73
CA GLY A 47 -47.71 8.26 20.01
C GLY A 47 -46.75 7.09 19.78
N THR A 48 -47.28 5.89 20.01
CA THR A 48 -46.59 4.62 19.80
C THR A 48 -46.82 4.11 18.38
N VAL A 49 -45.77 3.60 17.74
CA VAL A 49 -45.89 2.80 16.52
C VAL A 49 -45.76 1.32 16.89
N SER A 50 -46.81 0.53 16.67
CA SER A 50 -46.80 -0.90 17.01
C SER A 50 -47.12 -1.81 15.82
N ALA A 51 -46.33 -2.86 15.65
CA ALA A 51 -46.57 -3.97 14.71
C ALA A 51 -46.69 -5.29 15.50
N LEU A 52 -47.92 -5.81 15.61
CA LEU A 52 -48.26 -6.97 16.42
C LEU A 52 -48.82 -8.08 15.52
N ALA A 53 -48.03 -9.14 15.34
CA ALA A 53 -48.39 -10.33 14.57
C ALA A 53 -48.45 -11.56 15.49
N THR A 54 -49.39 -12.47 15.27
CA THR A 54 -49.30 -13.83 15.84
C THR A 54 -48.34 -14.71 15.04
N GLY A 55 -48.19 -14.43 13.74
CA GLY A 55 -47.17 -14.95 12.83
C GLY A 55 -45.92 -14.05 12.80
N ASN A 56 -45.23 -14.00 11.66
CA ASN A 56 -43.95 -13.29 11.50
C ASN A 56 -44.12 -11.79 11.26
N VAL A 57 -43.12 -10.99 11.64
CA VAL A 57 -43.01 -9.58 11.22
C VAL A 57 -41.75 -9.41 10.38
N THR A 58 -41.92 -9.02 9.12
CA THR A 58 -40.81 -8.73 8.20
C THR A 58 -40.83 -7.25 7.84
N ILE A 59 -39.71 -6.56 8.05
CA ILE A 59 -39.52 -5.14 7.72
C ILE A 59 -38.33 -5.03 6.79
N THR A 60 -38.56 -4.75 5.51
CA THR A 60 -37.52 -4.71 4.48
C THR A 60 -37.42 -3.34 3.82
N HIS A 61 -36.26 -3.06 3.26
CA HIS A 61 -36.04 -1.89 2.41
C HIS A 61 -36.82 -2.00 1.08
N GLY A 62 -37.10 -0.85 0.46
CA GLY A 62 -37.34 -0.73 -0.97
C GLY A 62 -36.02 -0.57 -1.73
N ASP A 63 -36.09 -0.37 -3.04
CA ASP A 63 -34.91 -0.19 -3.88
C ASP A 63 -34.98 1.10 -4.72
N THR A 64 -33.84 1.77 -4.88
CA THR A 64 -33.61 2.71 -5.99
C THR A 64 -32.65 2.07 -6.97
N LEU A 65 -33.10 1.91 -8.21
CA LEU A 65 -32.28 1.48 -9.33
C LEU A 65 -31.86 2.72 -10.14
N GLN A 66 -30.57 2.97 -10.21
CA GLN A 66 -29.99 4.02 -11.04
C GLN A 66 -29.19 3.41 -12.17
N TYR A 67 -29.54 3.76 -13.41
CA TYR A 67 -28.78 3.44 -14.60
C TYR A 67 -28.28 4.72 -15.25
N THR A 68 -26.99 4.78 -15.53
CA THR A 68 -26.37 5.88 -16.26
C THR A 68 -25.53 5.31 -17.38
N SER A 69 -25.73 5.82 -18.59
CA SER A 69 -24.94 5.52 -19.77
C SER A 69 -24.43 6.82 -20.37
N GLN A 70 -23.15 6.83 -20.74
CA GLN A 70 -22.49 7.98 -21.35
C GLN A 70 -21.64 7.52 -22.52
N ASP A 71 -21.94 8.08 -23.69
CA ASP A 71 -21.12 7.95 -24.88
C ASP A 71 -20.55 9.30 -25.26
N ASN A 72 -19.24 9.36 -25.42
CA ASN A 72 -18.56 10.57 -25.87
C ASN A 72 -17.70 10.27 -27.10
N HIS A 73 -17.81 11.13 -28.11
CA HIS A 73 -16.95 11.11 -29.28
C HIS A 73 -16.34 12.49 -29.49
N SER A 74 -15.02 12.58 -29.34
CA SER A 74 -14.27 13.80 -29.63
C SER A 74 -13.26 13.57 -30.74
N LYS A 75 -13.20 14.51 -31.67
CA LYS A 75 -12.20 14.53 -32.74
C LYS A 75 -11.52 15.90 -32.78
N ARG A 76 -10.22 15.89 -32.51
CA ARG A 76 -9.34 17.05 -32.64
C ARG A 76 -8.46 16.86 -33.85
N SER A 77 -8.54 17.78 -34.82
CA SER A 77 -7.64 17.80 -35.97
C SER A 77 -6.87 19.13 -36.04
N GLY A 78 -5.56 19.03 -36.15
CA GLY A 78 -4.64 20.13 -36.43
C GLY A 78 -3.98 19.95 -37.81
N LEU A 79 -3.07 20.87 -38.16
CA LEU A 79 -2.36 20.85 -39.43
C LEU A 79 -1.48 19.60 -39.62
N LEU A 80 -0.99 19.01 -38.52
CA LEU A 80 0.01 17.93 -38.55
C LEU A 80 -0.42 16.66 -37.77
N ASN A 81 -1.55 16.69 -37.07
CA ASN A 81 -2.02 15.58 -36.25
C ASN A 81 -3.55 15.51 -36.15
N SER A 82 -4.08 14.31 -35.90
CA SER A 82 -5.48 14.08 -35.58
C SER A 82 -5.61 13.11 -34.42
N ARG A 83 -6.46 13.42 -33.45
CA ARG A 83 -6.81 12.54 -32.33
C ARG A 83 -8.31 12.34 -32.30
N THR A 84 -8.74 11.09 -32.28
CA THR A 84 -10.12 10.69 -32.03
C THR A 84 -10.15 9.92 -30.72
N THR A 85 -11.02 10.32 -29.79
CA THR A 85 -11.25 9.60 -28.54
C THR A 85 -12.74 9.26 -28.46
N THR A 86 -13.03 7.98 -28.31
CA THR A 86 -14.37 7.44 -28.05
C THR A 86 -14.39 6.84 -26.65
N THR A 87 -15.34 7.26 -25.84
CA THR A 87 -15.52 6.77 -24.47
C THR A 87 -16.94 6.24 -24.35
N HIS A 88 -17.07 5.05 -23.77
CA HIS A 88 -18.33 4.41 -23.39
C HIS A 88 -18.25 4.13 -21.89
N ALA A 89 -19.24 4.59 -21.13
CA ALA A 89 -19.33 4.33 -19.70
C ALA A 89 -20.77 3.96 -19.35
N ASP A 90 -20.96 2.75 -18.83
CA ASP A 90 -22.24 2.30 -18.29
C ASP A 90 -22.09 2.04 -16.79
N GLN A 91 -23.09 2.43 -16.02
CA GLN A 91 -23.16 2.18 -14.60
C GLN A 91 -24.59 1.86 -14.19
N GLN A 92 -24.76 0.74 -13.51
CA GLN A 92 -26.00 0.33 -12.89
C GLN A 92 -25.77 0.19 -11.39
N GLN A 93 -26.65 0.80 -10.59
CA GLN A 93 -26.59 0.76 -9.13
C GLN A 93 -27.96 0.42 -8.56
N THR A 94 -28.00 -0.52 -7.63
CA THR A 94 -29.17 -0.75 -6.78
C THR A 94 -28.82 -0.33 -5.37
N GLN A 95 -29.59 0.62 -4.82
CA GLN A 95 -29.42 1.13 -3.47
C GLN A 95 -30.67 0.84 -2.63
N ALA A 96 -30.46 0.30 -1.44
CA ALA A 96 -31.52 0.01 -0.49
C ALA A 96 -32.09 1.30 0.10
N MET A 97 -33.42 1.40 0.08
CA MET A 97 -34.21 2.47 0.69
C MET A 97 -34.90 1.97 1.95
N SER A 98 -34.41 2.38 3.12
CA SER A 98 -34.89 1.90 4.40
C SER A 98 -36.39 2.12 4.64
N SER A 99 -37.08 1.09 5.12
CA SER A 99 -38.37 1.30 5.80
C SER A 99 -38.11 1.99 7.14
N THR A 100 -38.99 2.87 7.58
CA THR A 100 -38.86 3.60 8.84
C THR A 100 -40.11 3.45 9.70
N LEU A 101 -39.95 2.93 10.91
CA LEU A 101 -40.95 2.97 11.98
C LEU A 101 -40.43 3.92 13.06
N SER A 102 -41.17 4.97 13.36
CA SER A 102 -40.73 5.97 14.33
C SER A 102 -41.85 6.56 15.16
N GLY A 103 -41.60 6.77 16.45
CA GLY A 103 -42.49 7.51 17.33
C GLY A 103 -41.98 7.61 18.76
N THR A 104 -42.82 8.02 19.71
CA THR A 104 -42.40 8.09 21.12
C THR A 104 -41.98 6.72 21.65
N LYS A 105 -42.68 5.66 21.23
CA LYS A 105 -42.28 4.27 21.45
C LYS A 105 -42.44 3.46 20.17
N VAL A 106 -41.60 2.46 19.99
CA VAL A 106 -41.75 1.46 18.92
C VAL A 106 -41.91 0.08 19.54
N LEU A 107 -42.96 -0.63 19.17
CA LEU A 107 -43.27 -1.97 19.68
C LEU A 107 -43.44 -2.97 18.54
N VAL A 108 -42.62 -4.02 18.49
CA VAL A 108 -42.75 -5.09 17.50
C VAL A 108 -42.87 -6.45 18.19
N LYS A 109 -43.93 -7.21 17.87
CA LYS A 109 -44.12 -8.57 18.37
C LYS A 109 -44.50 -9.50 17.23
N GLY A 110 -43.88 -10.68 17.21
CA GLY A 110 -44.13 -11.72 16.22
C GLY A 110 -43.67 -13.10 16.68
N ASN A 111 -43.90 -14.11 15.84
CA ASN A 111 -43.28 -15.41 15.97
C ASN A 111 -41.78 -15.31 15.67
N ASN A 112 -41.42 -14.89 14.45
CA ASN A 112 -40.09 -14.43 14.10
C ASN A 112 -40.14 -12.96 13.66
N ILE A 113 -39.06 -12.22 13.85
CA ILE A 113 -38.94 -10.83 13.41
C ILE A 113 -37.68 -10.68 12.56
N THR A 114 -37.81 -10.13 11.36
CA THR A 114 -36.67 -9.82 10.48
C THR A 114 -36.71 -8.34 10.08
N VAL A 115 -35.61 -7.63 10.29
CA VAL A 115 -35.40 -6.26 9.85
C VAL A 115 -34.20 -6.22 8.90
N THR A 116 -34.41 -5.77 7.66
CA THR A 116 -33.37 -5.71 6.63
C THR A 116 -33.22 -4.29 6.10
N GLY A 117 -32.03 -3.70 6.30
CA GLY A 117 -31.67 -2.34 5.90
C GLY A 117 -32.70 -1.27 6.30
N SER A 118 -33.36 -1.41 7.45
CA SER A 118 -34.51 -0.61 7.86
C SER A 118 -34.34 -0.01 9.26
N HIS A 119 -35.06 1.07 9.55
CA HIS A 119 -34.91 1.88 10.76
C HIS A 119 -36.13 1.75 11.68
N LEU A 120 -35.90 1.39 12.95
CA LEU A 120 -36.90 1.40 14.03
C LEU A 120 -36.39 2.32 15.14
N LEU A 121 -36.94 3.53 15.22
CA LEU A 121 -36.41 4.60 16.05
C LEU A 121 -37.48 5.11 17.01
N SER A 122 -37.13 5.27 18.28
CA SER A 122 -38.03 5.85 19.26
C SER A 122 -37.42 6.96 20.09
N ASP A 123 -38.27 7.76 20.73
CA ASP A 123 -37.80 8.74 21.71
C ASP A 123 -37.60 8.13 23.10
N ALA A 124 -38.59 7.37 23.58
CA ALA A 124 -38.67 6.88 24.95
C ALA A 124 -38.47 5.36 25.09
N GLY A 125 -38.41 4.61 23.99
CA GLY A 125 -38.03 3.19 24.04
C GLY A 125 -38.52 2.34 22.87
N THR A 126 -37.66 1.40 22.48
CA THR A 126 -37.93 0.43 21.42
C THR A 126 -37.94 -0.97 22.01
N TYR A 127 -39.04 -1.70 21.83
CA TYR A 127 -39.21 -3.06 22.35
C TYR A 127 -39.55 -4.01 21.22
N MET A 128 -38.76 -5.07 21.06
CA MET A 128 -38.97 -6.12 20.07
C MET A 128 -38.99 -7.49 20.76
N GLN A 129 -40.01 -8.30 20.44
CA GLN A 129 -40.16 -9.64 21.02
C GLN A 129 -40.57 -10.65 19.97
N ALA A 130 -39.65 -11.56 19.64
CA ALA A 130 -39.89 -12.75 18.84
C ALA A 130 -40.05 -13.97 19.76
N LYS A 131 -41.04 -14.83 19.47
CA LYS A 131 -41.16 -16.13 20.16
C LYS A 131 -40.07 -17.12 19.72
N GLY A 132 -39.62 -17.00 18.47
CA GLY A 132 -38.47 -17.69 17.89
C GLY A 132 -37.33 -16.68 17.68
N ASP A 133 -37.01 -16.41 16.42
CA ASP A 133 -35.80 -15.70 16.03
C ASP A 133 -36.03 -14.20 15.79
N LEU A 134 -35.01 -13.40 16.12
CA LEU A 134 -34.95 -11.95 15.85
C LEU A 134 -33.68 -11.66 15.03
N THR A 135 -33.86 -11.28 13.76
CA THR A 135 -32.76 -10.96 12.85
C THR A 135 -32.78 -9.49 12.47
N LEU A 136 -31.65 -8.81 12.70
CA LEU A 136 -31.34 -7.47 12.21
C LEU A 136 -30.19 -7.59 11.21
N GLN A 137 -30.40 -7.26 9.95
CA GLN A 137 -29.37 -7.42 8.94
C GLN A 137 -29.29 -6.22 8.00
N ALA A 138 -28.10 -6.01 7.47
CA ALA A 138 -27.88 -5.02 6.44
C ALA A 138 -28.50 -5.46 5.10
N ALA A 139 -29.02 -4.50 4.35
CA ALA A 139 -29.38 -4.68 2.96
C ALA A 139 -28.13 -4.61 2.07
N THR A 140 -28.14 -5.33 0.95
CA THR A 140 -27.02 -5.34 -0.01
C THR A 140 -27.29 -4.34 -1.13
N ASN A 141 -26.42 -3.36 -1.27
CA ASN A 141 -26.36 -2.48 -2.43
C ASN A 141 -25.45 -3.09 -3.50
N THR A 142 -25.76 -2.89 -4.78
CA THR A 142 -24.93 -3.38 -5.88
C THR A 142 -24.50 -2.23 -6.78
N THR A 143 -23.29 -2.30 -7.32
CA THR A 143 -22.79 -1.43 -8.38
C THR A 143 -22.15 -2.30 -9.44
N GLN A 144 -22.56 -2.13 -10.69
CA GLN A 144 -21.91 -2.69 -11.86
C GLN A 144 -21.54 -1.53 -12.76
N SER A 145 -20.26 -1.40 -13.11
CA SER A 145 -19.80 -0.39 -14.04
C SER A 145 -18.91 -0.99 -15.11
N THR A 146 -19.07 -0.49 -16.33
CA THR A 146 -18.19 -0.76 -17.44
C THR A 146 -17.69 0.58 -17.98
N TYR A 147 -16.41 0.62 -18.32
CA TYR A 147 -15.78 1.78 -18.89
C TYR A 147 -14.88 1.32 -20.03
N SER A 148 -14.97 1.99 -21.18
CA SER A 148 -14.14 1.73 -22.34
C SER A 148 -13.72 3.04 -22.95
N GLU A 149 -12.42 3.33 -22.98
CA GLU A 149 -11.87 4.44 -23.75
C GLU A 149 -11.01 3.91 -24.89
N HIS A 150 -11.27 4.38 -26.12
CA HIS A 150 -10.45 4.12 -27.29
C HIS A 150 -9.96 5.44 -27.89
N THR A 151 -8.65 5.69 -27.76
CA THR A 151 -7.97 6.82 -28.38
C THR A 151 -7.20 6.36 -29.64
N LYS A 152 -7.45 7.01 -30.78
CA LYS A 152 -6.72 6.86 -32.05
C LYS A 152 -6.04 8.16 -32.40
N GLN A 153 -4.71 8.15 -32.49
CA GLN A 153 -3.91 9.29 -32.94
C GLN A 153 -3.27 8.98 -34.29
N ARG A 154 -3.19 9.99 -35.16
CA ARG A 154 -2.52 9.92 -36.45
C ARG A 154 -1.72 11.20 -36.69
N GLY A 155 -0.65 11.11 -37.46
CA GLY A 155 0.21 12.25 -37.79
C GLY A 155 1.36 12.36 -36.80
N LEU A 156 1.73 13.59 -36.43
CA LEU A 156 2.88 13.86 -35.59
C LEU A 156 2.58 13.63 -34.09
N ILE A 157 3.25 12.64 -33.49
CA ILE A 157 3.10 12.18 -32.11
C ILE A 157 4.40 12.45 -31.36
N ARG A 158 4.32 13.00 -30.14
CA ARG A 158 5.49 13.22 -29.26
C ARG A 158 5.60 12.05 -28.29
N ASN A 159 6.72 11.33 -28.31
CA ASN A 159 6.91 10.10 -27.51
C ASN A 159 7.78 10.33 -26.25
N GLY A 160 7.84 11.56 -25.72
CA GLY A 160 8.78 11.95 -24.66
C GLY A 160 10.18 12.30 -25.20
N GLY A 161 10.86 13.24 -24.53
CA GLY A 161 12.15 13.78 -24.98
C GLY A 161 12.10 14.53 -26.31
N ALA A 162 13.20 14.53 -27.06
CA ALA A 162 13.33 15.13 -28.40
C ALA A 162 12.86 14.22 -29.56
N SER A 163 12.20 13.09 -29.26
CA SER A 163 11.74 12.13 -30.26
C SER A 163 10.35 12.46 -30.81
N LEU A 164 10.20 12.35 -32.13
CA LEU A 164 8.96 12.69 -32.83
C LEU A 164 8.58 11.55 -33.77
N THR A 165 7.36 11.02 -33.63
CA THR A 165 6.86 9.93 -34.48
C THR A 165 5.77 10.43 -35.40
N LEU A 166 6.00 10.35 -36.70
CA LEU A 166 4.94 10.48 -37.70
C LEU A 166 4.31 9.10 -37.89
N GLY A 167 3.10 8.89 -37.36
CA GLY A 167 2.52 7.54 -37.34
C GLY A 167 1.08 7.46 -36.89
N ASN A 168 0.66 6.24 -36.62
CA ASN A 168 -0.63 5.89 -36.03
C ASN A 168 -0.41 5.28 -34.64
N GLN A 169 -1.24 5.68 -33.67
CA GLN A 169 -1.29 5.08 -32.35
C GLN A 169 -2.75 4.79 -32.00
N SER A 170 -3.01 3.60 -31.47
CA SER A 170 -4.30 3.16 -30.97
C SER A 170 -4.11 2.69 -29.53
N GLN A 171 -4.79 3.32 -28.59
CA GLN A 171 -4.79 2.95 -27.18
C GLN A 171 -6.23 2.65 -26.76
N ARG A 172 -6.44 1.51 -26.12
CA ARG A 172 -7.73 1.09 -25.57
C ARG A 172 -7.57 0.75 -24.11
N THR A 173 -8.45 1.26 -23.27
CA THR A 173 -8.53 0.93 -21.84
C THR A 173 -9.96 0.53 -21.54
N ASP A 174 -10.14 -0.73 -21.14
CA ASP A 174 -11.42 -1.28 -20.72
C ASP A 174 -11.34 -1.56 -19.21
N SER A 175 -12.40 -1.26 -18.47
CA SER A 175 -12.53 -1.56 -17.05
C SER A 175 -13.93 -2.05 -16.77
N THR A 176 -14.04 -3.12 -16.00
CA THR A 176 -15.30 -3.64 -15.50
C THR A 176 -15.20 -3.79 -13.99
N THR A 177 -16.15 -3.22 -13.26
CA THR A 177 -16.22 -3.30 -11.80
C THR A 177 -17.58 -3.82 -11.39
N THR A 178 -17.59 -4.86 -10.55
CA THR A 178 -18.77 -5.30 -9.82
C THR A 178 -18.48 -5.16 -8.34
N ALA A 179 -19.31 -4.42 -7.62
CA ALA A 179 -19.13 -4.19 -6.19
C ALA A 179 -20.46 -4.36 -5.44
N THR A 180 -20.36 -4.83 -4.20
CA THR A 180 -21.45 -4.86 -3.23
C THR A 180 -21.05 -4.09 -1.99
N THR A 181 -21.92 -3.20 -1.54
CA THR A 181 -21.80 -2.54 -0.22
C THR A 181 -23.05 -2.83 0.59
N THR A 182 -23.13 -2.36 1.83
CA THR A 182 -24.29 -2.63 2.69
C THR A 182 -24.91 -1.36 3.26
N THR A 183 -26.24 -1.41 3.47
CA THR A 183 -27.01 -0.42 4.24
C THR A 183 -27.55 -1.12 5.48
N GLY A 184 -27.00 -0.80 6.65
CA GLY A 184 -27.36 -1.43 7.93
C GLY A 184 -28.82 -1.21 8.34
N SER A 185 -29.37 -2.12 9.15
CA SER A 185 -30.57 -1.81 9.93
C SER A 185 -30.19 -0.97 11.14
N LEU A 186 -31.07 -0.07 11.56
CA LEU A 186 -30.86 0.79 12.73
C LEU A 186 -32.02 0.66 13.71
N ILE A 187 -31.76 0.12 14.88
CA ILE A 187 -32.73 0.02 15.97
C ILE A 187 -32.28 0.94 17.09
N GLY A 188 -33.14 1.85 17.54
CA GLY A 188 -32.68 2.78 18.58
C GLY A 188 -33.75 3.50 19.36
N ALA A 189 -33.31 4.06 20.48
CA ALA A 189 -34.09 4.92 21.35
C ALA A 189 -33.23 6.13 21.77
N THR A 190 -33.69 7.36 21.55
CA THR A 190 -32.87 8.56 21.79
C THR A 190 -32.72 8.88 23.28
N ASN A 191 -33.80 8.76 24.06
CA ASN A 191 -33.90 9.09 25.49
C ASN A 191 -34.48 7.95 26.34
N GLY A 192 -34.44 6.72 25.84
CA GLY A 192 -34.99 5.56 26.52
C GLY A 192 -34.28 4.29 26.12
N ASN A 193 -34.81 3.14 26.53
CA ASN A 193 -34.10 1.87 26.40
C ASN A 193 -34.46 1.13 25.10
N VAL A 194 -33.56 0.27 24.65
CA VAL A 194 -33.83 -0.72 23.61
C VAL A 194 -33.85 -2.12 24.23
N THR A 195 -34.93 -2.86 24.04
CA THR A 195 -35.06 -4.23 24.55
C THR A 195 -35.38 -5.18 23.40
N LEU A 196 -34.50 -6.16 23.17
CA LEU A 196 -34.55 -7.12 22.07
C LEU A 196 -34.62 -8.53 22.65
N LEU A 197 -35.78 -9.18 22.53
CA LEU A 197 -36.02 -10.51 23.08
C LEU A 197 -36.30 -11.50 21.95
N ALA A 198 -35.52 -12.57 21.88
CA ALA A 198 -35.74 -13.72 21.02
C ALA A 198 -35.91 -14.98 21.88
N GLY A 199 -36.92 -15.80 21.60
CA GLY A 199 -37.04 -17.11 22.27
C GLY A 199 -36.08 -18.17 21.70
N GLY A 200 -35.52 -17.92 20.51
CA GLY A 200 -34.52 -18.75 19.83
C GLY A 200 -33.21 -17.97 19.64
N HIS A 201 -32.94 -17.56 18.40
CA HIS A 201 -31.70 -16.93 17.99
C HIS A 201 -31.86 -15.43 17.75
N TYR A 202 -31.00 -14.62 18.37
CA TYR A 202 -30.79 -13.22 18.00
C TYR A 202 -29.59 -13.12 17.05
N GLN A 203 -29.79 -12.51 15.89
CA GLN A 203 -28.73 -12.31 14.90
C GLN A 203 -28.68 -10.85 14.44
N GLN A 204 -27.50 -10.22 14.53
CA GLN A 204 -27.23 -8.88 14.05
C GLN A 204 -26.08 -8.92 13.03
N ILE A 205 -26.32 -8.45 11.80
CA ILE A 205 -25.36 -8.51 10.68
C ILE A 205 -25.18 -7.13 10.07
N GLY A 206 -24.00 -6.53 10.22
CA GLY A 206 -23.65 -5.19 9.72
C GLY A 206 -24.70 -4.12 10.04
N SER A 207 -25.27 -4.17 11.25
CA SER A 207 -26.39 -3.34 11.67
C SER A 207 -26.11 -2.68 13.03
N ASP A 208 -26.90 -1.67 13.38
CA ASP A 208 -26.70 -0.82 14.54
C ASP A 208 -27.86 -0.90 15.54
N VAL A 209 -27.54 -1.02 16.82
CA VAL A 209 -28.46 -0.90 17.94
C VAL A 209 -27.97 0.21 18.87
N LEU A 210 -28.72 1.31 19.00
CA LEU A 210 -28.25 2.54 19.64
C LEU A 210 -29.21 3.04 20.72
N SER A 211 -28.67 3.37 21.91
CA SER A 211 -29.41 3.95 23.03
C SER A 211 -28.55 5.03 23.74
N PRO A 212 -28.36 6.21 23.13
CA PRO A 212 -27.36 7.18 23.61
C PRO A 212 -27.58 7.69 25.04
N ASN A 213 -28.81 7.67 25.54
CA ASN A 213 -29.16 8.12 26.90
C ASN A 213 -29.90 7.04 27.71
N GLY A 214 -29.79 5.78 27.30
CA GLY A 214 -30.50 4.67 27.94
C GLY A 214 -29.68 3.39 27.94
N ASP A 215 -30.37 2.29 28.28
CA ASP A 215 -29.81 0.94 28.30
C ASP A 215 -30.18 0.18 27.03
N ILE A 216 -29.40 -0.86 26.72
CA ILE A 216 -29.71 -1.88 25.73
C ILE A 216 -29.71 -3.25 26.41
N ASP A 217 -30.81 -3.99 26.28
CA ASP A 217 -30.93 -5.37 26.76
C ASP A 217 -31.24 -6.31 25.58
N ILE A 218 -30.37 -7.30 25.35
CA ILE A 218 -30.51 -8.34 24.33
C ILE A 218 -30.54 -9.70 25.02
N HIS A 219 -31.61 -10.46 24.78
CA HIS A 219 -31.79 -11.78 25.37
C HIS A 219 -32.25 -12.80 24.33
N ALA A 220 -31.54 -13.92 24.27
CA ALA A 220 -31.87 -15.04 23.39
C ALA A 220 -31.34 -16.35 23.98
N LYS A 221 -31.66 -17.49 23.34
CA LYS A 221 -30.90 -18.73 23.58
C LYS A 221 -29.54 -18.67 22.92
N LYS A 222 -29.46 -18.13 21.71
CA LYS A 222 -28.21 -17.90 20.98
C LYS A 222 -28.12 -16.45 20.52
N VAL A 223 -26.93 -15.86 20.56
CA VAL A 223 -26.69 -14.48 20.12
C VAL A 223 -25.50 -14.43 19.16
N ASP A 224 -25.69 -13.96 17.94
CA ASP A 224 -24.63 -13.68 16.97
C ASP A 224 -24.66 -12.19 16.56
N ILE A 225 -23.59 -11.43 16.85
CA ILE A 225 -23.40 -10.03 16.44
C ILE A 225 -22.17 -9.97 15.54
N ILE A 226 -22.39 -9.96 14.23
CA ILE A 226 -21.34 -10.19 13.24
C ILE A 226 -21.31 -9.10 12.18
N GLN A 227 -20.20 -9.04 11.45
CA GLN A 227 -20.04 -8.15 10.31
C GLN A 227 -20.88 -8.60 9.09
N ALA A 228 -21.26 -7.63 8.26
CA ALA A 228 -21.53 -7.86 6.84
C ALA A 228 -20.22 -7.77 6.03
N HIS A 229 -20.29 -7.99 4.72
CA HIS A 229 -19.13 -7.88 3.83
C HIS A 229 -19.41 -6.94 2.66
N HIS A 230 -18.48 -6.02 2.41
CA HIS A 230 -18.40 -5.28 1.16
C HIS A 230 -17.44 -6.03 0.22
N THR A 231 -17.79 -6.15 -1.05
CA THR A 231 -16.95 -6.81 -2.04
C THR A 231 -16.76 -5.91 -3.25
N SER A 232 -15.61 -6.00 -3.90
CA SER A 232 -15.39 -5.37 -5.20
C SER A 232 -14.48 -6.25 -6.04
N HIS A 233 -14.86 -6.46 -7.29
CA HIS A 233 -14.08 -7.16 -8.29
C HIS A 233 -13.91 -6.24 -9.49
N THR A 234 -12.67 -5.85 -9.78
CA THR A 234 -12.33 -4.96 -10.88
C THR A 234 -11.36 -5.65 -11.82
N THR A 235 -11.68 -5.67 -13.11
CA THR A 235 -10.76 -6.10 -14.16
C THR A 235 -10.49 -4.92 -15.08
N GLN A 236 -9.23 -4.55 -15.23
CA GLN A 236 -8.76 -3.47 -16.09
C GLN A 236 -7.84 -4.03 -17.18
N HIS A 237 -8.21 -3.81 -18.44
CA HIS A 237 -7.44 -4.18 -19.63
C HIS A 237 -6.93 -2.92 -20.32
N THR A 238 -5.64 -2.86 -20.63
CA THR A 238 -5.04 -1.77 -21.40
C THR A 238 -4.25 -2.33 -22.58
N ALA A 239 -4.61 -1.93 -23.79
CA ALA A 239 -3.95 -2.33 -25.02
C ALA A 239 -3.49 -1.11 -25.83
N THR A 240 -2.19 -1.03 -26.12
CA THR A 240 -1.59 0.01 -26.97
C THR A 240 -1.00 -0.62 -28.22
N ARG A 241 -1.25 -0.02 -29.38
CA ARG A 241 -0.64 -0.38 -30.67
C ARG A 241 -0.12 0.88 -31.33
N GLN A 242 1.13 0.90 -31.73
CA GLN A 242 1.74 2.04 -32.41
C GLN A 242 2.45 1.57 -33.67
N SER A 243 2.38 2.36 -34.73
CA SER A 243 3.22 2.21 -35.91
C SER A 243 3.59 3.57 -36.48
N GLY A 244 4.81 3.74 -36.96
CA GLY A 244 5.20 5.04 -37.50
C GLY A 244 6.67 5.20 -37.76
N LEU A 245 6.97 6.31 -38.43
CA LEU A 245 8.30 6.81 -38.71
C LEU A 245 8.73 7.72 -37.57
N THR A 246 9.61 7.22 -36.72
CA THR A 246 10.19 7.97 -35.61
C THR A 246 11.48 8.65 -36.07
N VAL A 247 11.56 9.96 -35.86
CA VAL A 247 12.77 10.76 -35.98
C VAL A 247 13.29 11.01 -34.56
N GLY A 248 14.46 10.47 -34.25
CA GLY A 248 15.18 10.78 -33.03
C GLY A 248 16.32 11.74 -33.33
N LEU A 249 16.34 12.89 -32.65
CA LEU A 249 17.50 13.78 -32.62
C LEU A 249 18.14 13.68 -31.23
N SER A 250 19.32 13.06 -31.14
CA SER A 250 20.15 13.13 -29.93
C SER A 250 21.24 14.18 -30.14
N THR A 251 21.20 15.24 -29.34
CA THR A 251 22.29 16.22 -29.24
C THR A 251 23.17 15.84 -28.04
N PRO A 252 24.51 15.95 -28.11
CA PRO A 252 25.39 15.59 -26.99
C PRO A 252 25.27 16.44 -25.73
N LEU A 253 24.39 17.46 -25.69
CA LEU A 253 24.40 18.45 -24.61
C LEU A 253 23.00 18.86 -24.15
N ILE A 254 22.21 17.93 -23.60
CA ILE A 254 21.31 18.23 -22.48
C ILE A 254 21.14 16.96 -21.62
N ALA A 255 22.11 16.68 -20.73
CA ALA A 255 21.91 15.78 -19.58
C ALA A 255 21.92 16.53 -18.23
N GLY A 256 22.06 17.86 -18.25
CA GLY A 256 22.42 18.62 -17.04
C GLY A 256 21.31 19.29 -16.24
N ALA A 257 20.01 19.14 -16.57
CA ALA A 257 18.96 19.86 -15.84
C ALA A 257 17.70 19.04 -15.53
N GLN A 258 17.16 18.27 -16.50
CA GLN A 258 15.95 17.47 -16.27
C GLN A 258 16.23 16.17 -15.50
N THR A 259 17.38 15.53 -15.74
CA THR A 259 17.85 14.36 -14.99
C THR A 259 18.11 14.71 -13.52
N ALA A 260 18.62 15.91 -13.25
CA ALA A 260 18.86 16.38 -11.88
C ALA A 260 17.56 16.59 -11.10
N GLN A 261 16.49 17.13 -11.71
CA GLN A 261 15.18 17.27 -11.05
C GLN A 261 14.51 15.91 -10.81
N GLN A 262 14.53 15.00 -11.80
CA GLN A 262 13.95 13.66 -11.64
C GLN A 262 14.75 12.80 -10.65
N MET A 263 16.07 12.91 -10.62
CA MET A 263 16.92 12.28 -9.61
C MET A 263 16.79 12.91 -8.23
N GLN A 264 16.59 14.23 -8.11
CA GLN A 264 16.33 14.88 -6.82
C GLN A 264 15.02 14.38 -6.20
N HIS A 265 13.96 14.24 -7.00
CA HIS A 265 12.68 13.69 -6.54
C HIS A 265 12.74 12.19 -6.23
N ALA A 266 13.52 11.41 -6.97
CA ALA A 266 13.69 9.98 -6.72
C ALA A 266 14.64 9.70 -5.52
N ALA A 267 15.72 10.48 -5.36
CA ALA A 267 16.61 10.41 -4.21
C ALA A 267 15.88 10.79 -2.91
N ALA A 268 15.09 11.87 -2.92
CA ALA A 268 14.30 12.30 -1.78
C ALA A 268 13.27 11.26 -1.28
N ARG A 269 12.89 10.29 -2.14
CA ARG A 269 11.97 9.20 -1.80
C ARG A 269 12.68 7.89 -1.46
N SER A 270 13.98 7.77 -1.72
CA SER A 270 14.73 6.52 -1.61
C SER A 270 15.27 6.24 -0.20
N GLY A 271 15.38 7.25 0.68
CA GLY A 271 15.82 7.10 2.08
C GLY A 271 17.28 6.66 2.30
N ASP A 272 18.01 6.25 1.26
CA ASP A 272 19.41 5.82 1.36
C ASP A 272 20.38 7.02 1.29
N PRO A 273 21.18 7.27 2.36
CA PRO A 273 22.16 8.36 2.38
C PRO A 273 23.22 8.26 1.27
N ARG A 274 23.50 7.05 0.77
CA ARG A 274 24.47 6.81 -0.30
C ARG A 274 23.95 7.25 -1.66
N LEU A 275 22.64 7.07 -1.92
CA LEU A 275 21.99 7.56 -3.14
C LEU A 275 21.81 9.09 -3.12
N HIS A 276 21.57 9.68 -1.94
CA HIS A 276 21.61 11.13 -1.72
C HIS A 276 23.00 11.73 -1.96
N ALA A 277 24.06 11.09 -1.45
CA ALA A 277 25.45 11.52 -1.66
C ALA A 277 25.86 11.40 -3.13
N LEU A 278 25.37 10.39 -3.84
CA LEU A 278 25.62 10.19 -5.27
C LEU A 278 24.88 11.24 -6.13
N ALA A 279 23.63 11.57 -5.81
CA ALA A 279 22.88 12.67 -6.44
C ALA A 279 23.49 14.06 -6.13
N GLY A 280 24.12 14.22 -4.96
CA GLY A 280 24.88 15.41 -4.58
C GLY A 280 26.25 15.53 -5.26
N LEU A 281 26.86 14.41 -5.68
CA LEU A 281 28.15 14.40 -6.36
C LEU A 281 28.02 14.66 -7.88
N THR A 282 26.92 14.25 -8.52
CA THR A 282 26.71 14.50 -9.95
C THR A 282 26.41 15.97 -10.27
N THR A 283 25.95 16.75 -9.30
CA THR A 283 25.64 18.18 -9.46
C THR A 283 26.87 19.10 -9.32
N ALA A 284 27.92 18.67 -8.62
CA ALA A 284 29.11 19.50 -8.39
C ALA A 284 30.18 19.42 -9.50
N LEU A 285 30.13 18.41 -10.37
CA LEU A 285 31.19 18.15 -11.36
C LEU A 285 30.82 18.50 -12.81
N GLY A 286 29.56 18.84 -13.08
CA GLY A 286 29.07 19.14 -14.43
C GLY A 286 29.24 20.59 -14.92
N ALA A 287 29.53 21.54 -14.02
CA ALA A 287 29.32 22.97 -14.34
C ALA A 287 30.60 23.78 -14.65
N LYS A 288 31.80 23.33 -14.27
CA LYS A 288 32.99 24.21 -14.31
C LYS A 288 33.85 24.09 -15.58
N ASN A 289 33.95 22.92 -16.21
CA ASN A 289 34.84 22.75 -17.37
C ASN A 289 34.13 22.80 -18.74
N THR A 290 32.79 22.87 -18.74
CA THR A 290 31.98 22.86 -19.97
C THR A 290 31.72 24.27 -20.52
N ILE A 291 31.83 25.33 -19.72
CA ILE A 291 31.60 26.71 -20.15
C ILE A 291 32.82 27.32 -20.84
N ASP A 292 34.03 27.02 -20.37
CA ASP A 292 35.26 27.60 -20.94
C ASP A 292 35.67 26.95 -22.27
N ALA A 293 35.41 25.65 -22.44
CA ALA A 293 35.67 24.93 -23.70
C ALA A 293 34.72 25.36 -24.84
N VAL A 294 33.47 25.71 -24.52
CA VAL A 294 32.46 26.16 -25.51
C VAL A 294 32.73 27.58 -26.02
N ARG A 295 33.43 28.41 -25.25
CA ARG A 295 33.79 29.78 -25.66
C ARG A 295 34.97 29.84 -26.62
N GLN A 296 35.82 28.81 -26.67
CA GLN A 296 37.05 28.84 -27.46
C GLN A 296 36.94 28.18 -28.85
N ASP A 297 36.00 27.23 -29.07
CA ASP A 297 35.68 26.73 -30.41
C ASP A 297 34.24 26.17 -30.52
N PRO A 298 33.32 26.84 -31.25
CA PRO A 298 31.95 26.35 -31.47
C PRO A 298 31.88 25.05 -32.30
N ARG A 299 32.97 24.64 -32.95
CA ARG A 299 33.06 23.41 -33.76
C ARG A 299 33.56 22.20 -32.97
N ALA A 300 34.02 22.39 -31.72
CA ALA A 300 34.45 21.29 -30.85
C ALA A 300 33.26 20.45 -30.30
N LEU A 301 32.01 20.87 -30.54
CA LEU A 301 30.80 20.11 -30.21
C LEU A 301 30.46 19.12 -31.32
N GLY A 302 31.30 18.10 -31.49
CA GLY A 302 31.13 17.06 -32.50
C GLY A 302 29.98 16.08 -32.20
N GLY A 303 29.21 15.71 -33.24
CA GLY A 303 28.33 14.53 -33.24
C GLY A 303 26.81 14.80 -33.33
N LEU A 304 26.24 15.03 -34.52
CA LEU A 304 24.78 14.90 -34.71
C LEU A 304 24.43 13.45 -35.03
N ASN A 305 23.63 12.80 -34.18
CA ASN A 305 23.09 11.47 -34.45
C ASN A 305 21.60 11.62 -34.79
N ALA A 306 21.27 11.37 -36.05
CA ALA A 306 19.90 11.34 -36.54
C ALA A 306 19.52 9.90 -36.87
N SER A 307 18.47 9.41 -36.23
CA SER A 307 17.90 8.10 -36.57
C SER A 307 16.50 8.27 -37.14
N LEU A 308 16.26 7.59 -38.26
CA LEU A 308 14.97 7.49 -38.91
C LEU A 308 14.51 6.04 -38.83
N THR A 309 13.47 5.75 -38.05
CA THR A 309 13.04 4.37 -37.79
C THR A 309 11.56 4.17 -38.07
N LEU A 310 11.23 3.25 -38.96
CA LEU A 310 9.87 2.75 -39.17
C LEU A 310 9.64 1.52 -38.29
N GLY A 311 8.77 1.63 -37.30
CA GLY A 311 8.52 0.54 -36.35
C GLY A 311 7.03 0.29 -36.08
N ARG A 312 6.76 -0.87 -35.49
CA ARG A 312 5.47 -1.26 -34.92
C ARG A 312 5.67 -1.81 -33.51
N SER A 313 4.85 -1.39 -32.56
CA SER A 313 4.83 -1.91 -31.20
C SER A 313 3.40 -2.22 -30.74
N THR A 314 3.28 -3.23 -29.89
CA THR A 314 2.04 -3.63 -29.23
C THR A 314 2.31 -3.88 -27.76
N HIS A 315 1.45 -3.40 -26.88
CA HIS A 315 1.48 -3.66 -25.46
C HIS A 315 0.07 -4.01 -24.99
N ASP A 316 -0.05 -5.03 -24.16
CA ASP A 316 -1.30 -5.55 -23.63
C ASP A 316 -1.09 -5.83 -22.14
N SER A 317 -1.99 -5.36 -21.28
CA SER A 317 -1.91 -5.56 -19.84
C SER A 317 -3.30 -5.77 -19.26
N THR A 318 -3.46 -6.80 -18.44
CA THR A 318 -4.67 -7.06 -17.65
C THR A 318 -4.30 -7.02 -16.18
N THR A 319 -5.11 -6.33 -15.39
CA THR A 319 -5.04 -6.38 -13.93
C THR A 319 -6.41 -6.75 -13.39
N THR A 320 -6.50 -7.76 -12.54
CA THR A 320 -7.71 -8.15 -11.86
C THR A 320 -7.50 -8.00 -10.36
N THR A 321 -8.32 -7.19 -9.72
CA THR A 321 -8.27 -6.93 -8.27
C THR A 321 -9.59 -7.35 -7.64
N THR A 322 -9.53 -8.17 -6.59
CA THR A 322 -10.69 -8.58 -5.80
C THR A 322 -10.49 -8.17 -4.36
N THR A 323 -11.46 -7.50 -3.77
CA THR A 323 -11.46 -7.03 -2.39
C THR A 323 -12.68 -7.55 -1.65
N THR A 324 -12.49 -7.92 -0.39
CA THR A 324 -13.56 -8.20 0.58
C THR A 324 -13.21 -7.48 1.86
N THR A 325 -14.11 -6.65 2.37
CA THR A 325 -13.92 -5.89 3.61
C THR A 325 -15.10 -6.09 4.55
N ALA A 326 -14.82 -6.21 5.84
CA ALA A 326 -15.80 -6.39 6.90
C ALA A 326 -16.48 -5.06 7.21
N ALA A 327 -17.81 -5.09 7.30
CA ALA A 327 -18.65 -4.00 7.76
C ALA A 327 -19.33 -4.42 9.06
N GLY A 328 -18.71 -4.07 10.19
CA GLY A 328 -19.10 -4.52 11.53
C GLY A 328 -20.50 -4.10 11.98
N SER A 329 -21.02 -4.81 12.97
CA SER A 329 -22.22 -4.41 13.71
C SER A 329 -21.85 -3.55 14.92
N ASN A 330 -22.76 -2.68 15.36
CA ASN A 330 -22.57 -1.88 16.57
C ASN A 330 -23.73 -2.03 17.56
N VAL A 331 -23.41 -2.16 18.83
CA VAL A 331 -24.37 -2.06 19.95
C VAL A 331 -23.82 -1.02 20.92
N ASN A 332 -24.45 0.15 21.01
CA ASN A 332 -23.91 1.27 21.79
C ASN A 332 -24.97 1.92 22.69
N ALA A 333 -24.69 1.97 24.00
CA ALA A 333 -25.55 2.57 25.01
C ALA A 333 -24.78 3.61 25.84
N GLY A 334 -25.42 4.75 26.13
CA GLY A 334 -24.90 5.71 27.11
C GLY A 334 -25.05 5.23 28.56
N GLY A 335 -25.93 4.25 28.79
CA GLY A 335 -26.06 3.52 30.04
C GLY A 335 -25.38 2.16 29.99
N ASN A 336 -26.15 1.11 30.21
CA ASN A 336 -25.70 -0.27 30.25
C ASN A 336 -26.01 -1.00 28.94
N VAL A 337 -25.11 -1.90 28.52
CA VAL A 337 -25.41 -2.94 27.54
C VAL A 337 -25.43 -4.29 28.25
N ARG A 338 -26.52 -5.05 28.14
CA ARG A 338 -26.63 -6.42 28.64
C ARG A 338 -26.97 -7.36 27.48
N ILE A 339 -26.13 -8.37 27.29
CA ILE A 339 -26.31 -9.40 26.27
C ILE A 339 -26.26 -10.76 26.95
N SER A 340 -27.35 -11.51 26.85
CA SER A 340 -27.47 -12.83 27.49
C SER A 340 -27.96 -13.88 26.51
N ALA A 341 -27.15 -14.93 26.33
CA ALA A 341 -27.47 -16.17 25.63
C ALA A 341 -27.74 -17.27 26.66
N THR A 342 -29.00 -17.52 27.01
CA THR A 342 -29.35 -18.45 28.10
C THR A 342 -30.61 -19.27 27.79
N GLY A 343 -30.77 -20.41 28.48
CA GLY A 343 -32.01 -21.20 28.44
C GLY A 343 -31.98 -22.42 27.52
N ASP A 344 -30.81 -22.77 26.98
CA ASP A 344 -30.55 -24.02 26.23
C ASP A 344 -29.29 -24.75 26.73
N GLY A 345 -28.84 -24.45 27.95
CA GLY A 345 -27.60 -25.02 28.52
C GLY A 345 -26.39 -24.63 27.69
N GLU A 346 -25.45 -25.57 27.50
CA GLU A 346 -24.20 -25.36 26.74
C GLU A 346 -24.42 -24.93 25.27
N ALA A 347 -25.60 -25.17 24.68
CA ALA A 347 -25.93 -24.68 23.34
C ALA A 347 -26.16 -23.16 23.30
N SER A 348 -26.33 -22.52 24.48
CA SER A 348 -26.57 -21.09 24.57
C SER A 348 -25.25 -20.33 24.42
N THR A 349 -24.96 -19.90 23.19
CA THR A 349 -23.66 -19.31 22.81
C THR A 349 -23.80 -17.85 22.41
N LEU A 350 -22.73 -17.08 22.65
CA LEU A 350 -22.61 -15.68 22.26
C LEU A 350 -21.40 -15.48 21.35
N THR A 351 -21.63 -15.03 20.12
CA THR A 351 -20.57 -14.67 19.16
C THR A 351 -20.60 -13.17 18.87
N ILE A 352 -19.46 -12.50 18.96
CA ILE A 352 -19.23 -11.14 18.46
C ILE A 352 -18.08 -11.19 17.46
N GLN A 353 -18.32 -10.82 16.19
CA GLN A 353 -17.31 -10.89 15.14
C GLN A 353 -17.16 -9.58 14.36
N GLY A 354 -15.92 -9.07 14.27
CA GLY A 354 -15.57 -7.80 13.62
C GLY A 354 -16.49 -6.64 14.00
N SER A 355 -16.98 -6.61 15.25
CA SER A 355 -18.10 -5.78 15.70
C SER A 355 -17.80 -5.09 17.03
N HIS A 356 -18.57 -4.05 17.36
CA HIS A 356 -18.39 -3.23 18.55
C HIS A 356 -19.58 -3.33 19.50
N VAL A 357 -19.33 -3.61 20.77
CA VAL A 357 -20.34 -3.63 21.84
C VAL A 357 -19.88 -2.75 22.98
N ARG A 358 -20.61 -1.65 23.23
CA ARG A 358 -20.23 -0.64 24.20
C ARG A 358 -21.37 -0.12 25.07
N GLY A 359 -21.17 -0.18 26.39
CA GLY A 359 -21.94 0.57 27.38
C GLY A 359 -21.04 1.59 28.08
N ASP A 360 -21.45 2.84 28.17
CA ASP A 360 -20.67 3.90 28.84
C ASP A 360 -20.69 3.77 30.38
N ASN A 361 -21.64 3.02 30.96
CA ASN A 361 -21.58 2.63 32.36
C ASN A 361 -21.06 1.18 32.52
N MET A 362 -21.75 0.22 31.91
CA MET A 362 -21.45 -1.21 32.04
C MET A 362 -21.73 -1.95 30.73
N THR A 363 -20.86 -2.91 30.40
CA THR A 363 -21.14 -3.95 29.40
C THR A 363 -21.14 -5.31 30.09
N TYR A 364 -22.26 -6.04 29.99
CA TYR A 364 -22.45 -7.37 30.58
C TYR A 364 -22.71 -8.39 29.48
N LEU A 365 -21.82 -9.39 29.37
CA LEU A 365 -21.92 -10.48 28.41
C LEU A 365 -22.09 -11.80 29.18
N LYS A 366 -23.17 -12.53 28.90
CA LYS A 366 -23.44 -13.84 29.51
C LYS A 366 -23.79 -14.89 28.47
N ALA A 367 -23.22 -16.08 28.61
CA ALA A 367 -23.65 -17.28 27.90
C ALA A 367 -23.70 -18.48 28.87
N ASP A 368 -24.73 -19.33 28.79
CA ASP A 368 -24.74 -20.62 29.53
C ASP A 368 -23.71 -21.60 28.94
N GLY A 369 -23.27 -21.41 27.69
CA GLY A 369 -22.17 -22.10 27.04
C GLY A 369 -21.02 -21.16 26.69
N ASP A 370 -20.50 -21.26 25.47
CA ASP A 370 -19.31 -20.54 25.02
C ASP A 370 -19.57 -19.07 24.64
N ILE A 371 -18.55 -18.24 24.87
CA ILE A 371 -18.45 -16.87 24.35
C ILE A 371 -17.27 -16.78 23.38
N ALA A 372 -17.53 -16.33 22.15
CA ALA A 372 -16.51 -16.11 21.12
C ALA A 372 -16.48 -14.65 20.64
N LEU A 373 -15.36 -13.97 20.89
CA LEU A 373 -15.05 -12.63 20.41
C LEU A 373 -13.99 -12.77 19.30
N LEU A 374 -14.35 -12.48 18.06
CA LEU A 374 -13.58 -12.85 16.88
C LEU A 374 -13.31 -11.64 15.98
N ALA A 375 -12.17 -11.60 15.30
CA ALA A 375 -11.96 -10.66 14.21
C ALA A 375 -12.67 -11.11 12.92
N ALA A 376 -12.91 -10.16 12.04
CA ALA A 376 -13.32 -10.39 10.67
C ALA A 376 -12.13 -10.20 9.71
N ALA A 377 -11.99 -11.09 8.73
CA ALA A 377 -10.93 -11.01 7.73
C ALA A 377 -11.29 -10.04 6.59
N ASN A 378 -10.35 -9.19 6.23
CA ASN A 378 -10.37 -8.36 5.03
C ASN A 378 -9.32 -8.87 4.05
N THR A 379 -9.67 -9.08 2.79
CA THR A 379 -8.74 -9.60 1.79
C THR A 379 -8.68 -8.68 0.58
N THR A 380 -7.48 -8.48 0.04
CA THR A 380 -7.25 -7.86 -1.26
C THR A 380 -6.32 -8.74 -2.06
N THR A 381 -6.75 -9.17 -3.24
CA THR A 381 -5.92 -9.95 -4.17
C THR A 381 -5.81 -9.18 -5.48
N SER A 382 -4.62 -9.20 -6.08
CA SER A 382 -4.36 -8.56 -7.36
C SER A 382 -3.51 -9.46 -8.24
N ASP A 383 -3.98 -9.76 -9.45
CA ASP A 383 -3.21 -10.46 -10.49
C ASP A 383 -3.00 -9.50 -11.65
N ARG A 384 -1.74 -9.34 -12.07
CA ARG A 384 -1.32 -8.52 -13.19
C ARG A 384 -0.61 -9.38 -14.21
N GLN A 385 -1.01 -9.27 -15.47
CA GLN A 385 -0.31 -9.87 -16.60
C GLN A 385 -0.08 -8.82 -17.66
N SER A 386 1.12 -8.79 -18.24
CA SER A 386 1.45 -7.85 -19.31
C SER A 386 2.31 -8.51 -20.37
N ARG A 387 2.14 -8.09 -21.62
CA ARG A 387 2.87 -8.56 -22.80
C ARG A 387 3.15 -7.40 -23.74
N GLY A 388 4.41 -7.20 -24.10
CA GLY A 388 4.85 -6.22 -25.08
C GLY A 388 5.57 -6.89 -26.24
N ARG A 389 5.43 -6.33 -27.45
CA ARG A 389 6.19 -6.71 -28.63
C ARG A 389 6.50 -5.47 -29.44
N SER A 390 7.70 -5.36 -29.97
CA SER A 390 8.03 -4.31 -30.93
C SER A 390 8.98 -4.82 -31.99
N ALA A 391 8.90 -4.24 -33.19
CA ALA A 391 9.85 -4.48 -34.26
C ALA A 391 9.92 -3.26 -35.17
N GLY A 392 11.08 -2.99 -35.75
CA GLY A 392 11.22 -1.91 -36.70
C GLY A 392 12.53 -1.96 -37.46
N VAL A 393 12.55 -1.21 -38.56
CA VAL A 393 13.71 -1.05 -39.44
C VAL A 393 13.94 0.44 -39.65
N GLY A 394 15.19 0.84 -39.84
CA GLY A 394 15.54 2.26 -39.89
C GLY A 394 16.85 2.51 -40.58
N VAL A 395 17.17 3.79 -40.72
CA VAL A 395 18.46 4.29 -41.17
C VAL A 395 19.00 5.19 -40.07
N ALA A 396 20.23 4.95 -39.67
CA ALA A 396 20.94 5.82 -38.74
C ALA A 396 22.10 6.48 -39.47
N VAL A 397 22.26 7.79 -39.25
CA VAL A 397 23.38 8.58 -39.77
C VAL A 397 24.07 9.25 -38.58
N ASN A 398 25.37 9.01 -38.44
CA ASN A 398 26.19 9.63 -37.40
C ASN A 398 27.23 10.54 -38.08
N LEU A 399 27.20 11.83 -37.72
CA LEU A 399 28.14 12.85 -38.22
C LEU A 399 29.14 13.19 -37.11
N GLY A 400 30.33 12.56 -37.13
CA GLY A 400 31.41 12.80 -36.17
C GLY A 400 32.63 13.49 -36.80
N SER A 401 33.55 13.98 -35.96
CA SER A 401 34.81 14.62 -36.38
C SER A 401 35.74 13.69 -37.18
N SER A 402 35.51 12.37 -37.12
CA SER A 402 36.27 11.33 -37.83
C SER A 402 35.60 10.82 -39.12
N GLY A 403 34.51 11.45 -39.61
CA GLY A 403 33.83 11.11 -40.86
C GLY A 403 32.31 10.86 -40.73
N THR A 404 31.62 10.76 -41.87
CA THR A 404 30.17 10.45 -41.94
C THR A 404 29.96 8.94 -42.06
N SER A 405 29.13 8.36 -41.19
CA SER A 405 28.72 6.96 -41.27
C SER A 405 27.21 6.84 -41.41
N ALA A 406 26.73 5.95 -42.30
CA ALA A 406 25.32 5.67 -42.52
C ALA A 406 25.09 4.15 -42.60
N GLY A 407 24.00 3.65 -42.04
CA GLY A 407 23.69 2.21 -42.04
C GLY A 407 22.20 1.89 -41.88
N LEU A 408 21.80 0.70 -42.35
CA LEU A 408 20.44 0.16 -42.20
C LEU A 408 20.33 -0.58 -40.86
N THR A 409 19.42 -0.18 -39.98
CA THR A 409 19.19 -0.79 -38.66
C THR A 409 17.92 -1.65 -38.68
N ALA A 410 17.91 -2.79 -37.99
CA ALA A 410 16.71 -3.56 -37.68
C ALA A 410 16.66 -3.88 -36.18
N HIS A 411 15.49 -3.82 -35.54
CA HIS A 411 15.30 -4.18 -34.13
C HIS A 411 14.02 -5.00 -33.92
N ALA A 412 14.05 -5.88 -32.94
CA ALA A 412 12.88 -6.62 -32.46
C ALA A 412 12.99 -6.80 -30.94
N SER A 413 11.88 -6.64 -30.21
CA SER A 413 11.83 -6.90 -28.77
C SER A 413 10.50 -7.52 -28.35
N THR A 414 10.57 -8.28 -27.26
CA THR A 414 9.41 -8.84 -26.57
C THR A 414 9.56 -8.61 -25.08
N SER A 415 8.45 -8.34 -24.39
CA SER A 415 8.41 -8.27 -22.94
C SER A 415 7.19 -9.02 -22.41
N THR A 416 7.34 -9.60 -21.23
CA THR A 416 6.29 -10.29 -20.49
C THR A 416 6.45 -9.93 -19.02
N GLY A 417 5.36 -9.61 -18.35
CA GLY A 417 5.36 -9.31 -16.92
C GLY A 417 4.21 -10.00 -16.23
N SER A 418 4.45 -10.49 -15.03
CA SER A 418 3.42 -11.00 -14.13
C SER A 418 3.63 -10.43 -12.73
N GLY A 419 2.55 -10.06 -12.04
CA GLY A 419 2.57 -9.63 -10.65
C GLY A 419 1.38 -10.22 -9.91
N GLN A 420 1.59 -10.66 -8.69
CA GLN A 420 0.55 -11.18 -7.80
C GLN A 420 0.74 -10.58 -6.42
N SER A 421 -0.35 -10.07 -5.84
CA SER A 421 -0.41 -9.63 -4.44
C SER A 421 -1.59 -10.27 -3.74
N THR A 422 -1.39 -10.64 -2.47
CA THR A 422 -2.44 -11.08 -1.56
C THR A 422 -2.21 -10.43 -0.21
N ASP A 423 -3.18 -9.63 0.21
CA ASP A 423 -3.18 -8.89 1.47
C ASP A 423 -4.33 -9.41 2.32
N LEU A 424 -4.04 -9.71 3.59
CA LEU A 424 -5.00 -10.09 4.62
C LEU A 424 -4.84 -9.14 5.79
N THR A 425 -5.91 -8.44 6.15
CA THR A 425 -5.94 -7.63 7.37
C THR A 425 -7.13 -8.03 8.24
N TRP A 426 -7.07 -7.72 9.52
CA TRP A 426 -8.11 -8.09 10.48
C TRP A 426 -8.86 -6.87 11.02
N THR A 427 -10.19 -6.93 11.01
CA THR A 427 -11.06 -6.03 11.78
C THR A 427 -11.38 -6.71 13.10
N ASN A 428 -10.76 -6.26 14.19
CA ASN A 428 -10.96 -6.86 15.51
C ASN A 428 -12.36 -6.57 16.07
N SER A 429 -12.80 -7.40 17.01
CA SER A 429 -13.99 -7.11 17.82
C SER A 429 -13.62 -6.30 19.06
N HIS A 430 -14.44 -5.32 19.40
CA HIS A 430 -14.26 -4.50 20.60
C HIS A 430 -15.47 -4.63 21.52
N VAL A 431 -15.22 -4.95 22.77
CA VAL A 431 -16.26 -5.05 23.80
C VAL A 431 -15.88 -4.22 25.02
N GLY A 432 -16.89 -3.69 25.73
CA GLY A 432 -16.69 -2.98 27.00
C GLY A 432 -16.95 -1.49 26.89
N GLY A 433 -16.00 -0.66 27.28
CA GLY A 433 -16.21 0.77 27.51
C GLY A 433 -16.74 1.09 28.90
N GLY A 434 -16.76 2.38 29.23
CA GLY A 434 -17.32 2.86 30.49
C GLY A 434 -16.55 2.43 31.73
N ASN A 435 -17.27 2.05 32.78
CA ASN A 435 -16.71 1.73 34.09
C ASN A 435 -16.45 0.23 34.28
N LEU A 436 -17.34 -0.64 33.79
CA LEU A 436 -17.29 -2.08 34.07
C LEU A 436 -17.57 -2.93 32.82
N LEU A 437 -16.71 -3.90 32.56
CA LEU A 437 -16.98 -5.00 31.65
C LEU A 437 -17.08 -6.29 32.47
N THR A 438 -18.21 -6.98 32.36
CA THR A 438 -18.44 -8.27 33.00
C THR A 438 -18.69 -9.34 31.95
N ILE A 439 -17.96 -10.46 32.04
CA ILE A 439 -18.09 -11.61 31.13
C ILE A 439 -18.36 -12.85 31.96
N GLU A 440 -19.46 -13.54 31.70
CA GLU A 440 -19.84 -14.81 32.33
C GLU A 440 -20.02 -15.89 31.26
N ALA A 441 -19.06 -16.80 31.14
CA ALA A 441 -19.11 -17.92 30.20
C ALA A 441 -19.30 -19.24 30.97
N GLY A 442 -20.41 -19.94 30.70
CA GLY A 442 -20.65 -21.28 31.23
C GLY A 442 -19.80 -22.37 30.56
N GLY A 443 -19.18 -22.06 29.40
CA GLY A 443 -18.16 -22.84 28.73
C GLY A 443 -16.84 -22.06 28.58
N ASP A 444 -16.30 -22.05 27.37
CA ASP A 444 -15.03 -21.38 27.04
C ASP A 444 -15.25 -19.90 26.66
N LEU A 445 -14.23 -19.06 26.95
CA LEU A 445 -14.09 -17.71 26.38
C LEU A 445 -12.95 -17.68 25.38
N LEU A 446 -13.28 -17.48 24.10
CA LEU A 446 -12.32 -17.30 23.01
C LEU A 446 -12.28 -15.83 22.56
N MET A 447 -11.12 -15.19 22.68
CA MET A 447 -10.83 -13.85 22.17
C MET A 447 -9.77 -13.94 21.07
N LYS A 448 -10.17 -13.97 19.79
CA LYS A 448 -9.26 -14.12 18.64
C LYS A 448 -9.35 -12.93 17.71
N GLY A 449 -8.43 -11.99 17.85
CA GLY A 449 -8.52 -10.65 17.27
C GLY A 449 -9.64 -9.86 17.95
N ALA A 450 -9.58 -9.78 19.29
CA ALA A 450 -10.61 -9.14 20.09
C ALA A 450 -10.07 -8.45 21.33
N ILE A 451 -10.70 -7.34 21.69
CA ILE A 451 -10.25 -6.40 22.70
C ILE A 451 -11.39 -6.09 23.66
N GLY A 452 -11.19 -6.41 24.93
CA GLY A 452 -12.06 -5.98 26.02
C GLY A 452 -11.45 -4.77 26.74
N THR A 453 -12.22 -3.69 26.91
CA THR A 453 -11.75 -2.48 27.62
C THR A 453 -12.75 -2.03 28.68
N ALA A 454 -12.31 -1.59 29.85
CA ALA A 454 -13.14 -0.93 30.87
C ALA A 454 -12.24 -0.34 31.97
N LYS A 455 -12.80 0.45 32.91
CA LYS A 455 -12.02 0.79 34.11
C LYS A 455 -11.78 -0.44 34.99
N HIS A 456 -12.75 -1.34 35.08
CA HIS A 456 -12.66 -2.61 35.79
C HIS A 456 -13.21 -3.72 34.88
N VAL A 457 -12.52 -4.86 34.80
CA VAL A 457 -13.02 -6.08 34.14
C VAL A 457 -13.26 -7.17 35.18
N ILE A 458 -14.43 -7.78 35.12
CA ILE A 458 -14.75 -9.01 35.86
C ILE A 458 -15.01 -10.11 34.83
N ALA A 459 -14.35 -11.25 34.96
CA ALA A 459 -14.62 -12.40 34.09
C ALA A 459 -14.71 -13.70 34.89
N ASP A 460 -15.84 -14.39 34.78
CA ASP A 460 -16.07 -15.73 35.34
C ASP A 460 -16.28 -16.70 34.19
N ILE A 461 -15.32 -17.60 34.00
CA ILE A 461 -15.24 -18.50 32.84
C ILE A 461 -15.14 -19.91 33.39
N ALA A 462 -16.18 -20.71 33.21
CA ALA A 462 -16.20 -22.09 33.72
C ALA A 462 -15.21 -23.01 33.00
N GLY A 463 -14.98 -22.77 31.71
CA GLY A 463 -14.03 -23.50 30.86
C GLY A 463 -12.68 -22.80 30.73
N ASN A 464 -12.18 -22.71 29.51
CA ASN A 464 -10.87 -22.15 29.15
C ASN A 464 -10.99 -20.69 28.69
N LEU A 465 -9.95 -19.90 28.95
CA LEU A 465 -9.75 -18.57 28.39
C LEU A 465 -8.64 -18.64 27.33
N THR A 466 -8.95 -18.32 26.08
CA THR A 466 -7.93 -18.14 25.03
C THR A 466 -7.94 -16.72 24.52
N ILE A 467 -6.79 -16.04 24.55
CA ILE A 467 -6.60 -14.72 23.95
C ILE A 467 -5.51 -14.82 22.87
N GLN A 468 -5.89 -14.65 21.61
CA GLN A 468 -5.00 -14.77 20.45
C GLN A 468 -5.01 -13.48 19.62
N SER A 469 -3.85 -12.87 19.47
CA SER A 469 -3.61 -11.80 18.49
C SER A 469 -3.47 -12.37 17.08
N LEU A 470 -3.90 -11.61 16.07
CA LEU A 470 -3.83 -12.01 14.67
C LEU A 470 -2.86 -11.13 13.90
N GLN A 471 -2.13 -11.74 12.96
CA GLN A 471 -1.19 -11.03 12.10
C GLN A 471 -1.89 -10.61 10.81
N ASP A 472 -1.71 -9.35 10.44
CA ASP A 472 -1.95 -8.89 9.08
C ASP A 472 -0.82 -9.41 8.18
N THR A 473 -1.16 -9.91 6.98
CA THR A 473 -0.18 -10.46 6.04
C THR A 473 -0.23 -9.78 4.69
N HIS A 474 0.93 -9.69 4.04
CA HIS A 474 1.05 -9.17 2.69
C HIS A 474 2.10 -10.00 1.93
N HIS A 475 1.65 -10.67 0.86
CA HIS A 475 2.48 -11.48 -0.01
C HIS A 475 2.49 -10.88 -1.41
N TYR A 476 3.67 -10.49 -1.88
CA TYR A 476 3.85 -9.93 -3.21
C TYR A 476 4.90 -10.70 -4.00
N ARG A 477 4.59 -11.05 -5.24
CA ARG A 477 5.50 -11.71 -6.17
C ARG A 477 5.37 -11.05 -7.54
N SER A 478 6.46 -10.54 -8.10
CA SER A 478 6.47 -10.09 -9.49
C SER A 478 7.66 -10.63 -10.27
N LYS A 479 7.46 -10.81 -11.57
CA LYS A 479 8.47 -11.26 -12.52
C LYS A 479 8.25 -10.56 -13.85
N ASP A 480 9.21 -9.73 -14.23
CA ASP A 480 9.21 -9.04 -15.50
C ASP A 480 10.42 -9.50 -16.32
N ARG A 481 10.18 -9.85 -17.58
CA ARG A 481 11.20 -10.32 -18.51
C ARG A 481 11.08 -9.55 -19.81
N SER A 482 12.16 -8.95 -20.25
CA SER A 482 12.27 -8.37 -21.58
C SER A 482 13.45 -8.98 -22.32
N LEU A 483 13.27 -9.14 -23.63
CA LEU A 483 14.28 -9.62 -24.56
C LEU A 483 14.26 -8.66 -25.75
N GLY A 484 15.41 -8.12 -26.11
CA GLY A 484 15.58 -7.23 -27.26
C GLY A 484 16.74 -7.69 -28.14
N GLY A 485 16.67 -7.36 -29.44
CA GLY A 485 17.73 -7.58 -30.39
C GLY A 485 17.71 -6.54 -31.49
N SER A 486 18.87 -6.28 -32.10
CA SER A 486 19.04 -5.36 -33.21
C SER A 486 20.34 -5.64 -33.98
N LEU A 487 20.35 -5.31 -35.28
CA LEU A 487 21.48 -5.53 -36.19
C LEU A 487 21.54 -4.42 -37.25
N THR A 488 22.73 -3.97 -37.65
CA THR A 488 22.93 -2.90 -38.67
C THR A 488 23.98 -3.29 -39.71
N VAL A 489 23.67 -3.10 -40.99
CA VAL A 489 24.51 -3.50 -42.14
C VAL A 489 24.85 -2.27 -43.00
N GLY A 490 26.14 -2.08 -43.32
CA GLY A 490 26.77 -0.90 -43.94
C GLY A 490 28.27 -0.84 -43.59
N ALA A 491 29.04 0.19 -43.97
CA ALA A 491 30.49 0.25 -43.68
C ALA A 491 30.80 0.92 -42.33
N GLY A 492 30.95 0.22 -41.19
CA GLY A 492 30.64 -1.16 -40.83
C GLY A 492 31.00 -1.47 -39.36
N VAL A 493 30.37 -2.37 -38.60
CA VAL A 493 29.10 -3.15 -38.66
C VAL A 493 28.56 -3.14 -37.21
N SER A 494 27.24 -3.20 -37.02
CA SER A 494 26.64 -3.16 -35.68
C SER A 494 25.98 -4.48 -35.26
N GLY A 495 25.68 -4.58 -33.97
CA GLY A 495 24.83 -5.61 -33.37
C GLY A 495 24.40 -5.21 -31.96
N SER A 496 23.35 -5.87 -31.45
CA SER A 496 22.92 -5.73 -30.07
C SER A 496 22.36 -7.05 -29.53
N ALA A 497 22.15 -7.08 -28.22
CA ALA A 497 21.21 -7.99 -27.59
C ALA A 497 20.88 -7.47 -26.20
N ASN A 498 19.60 -7.41 -25.84
CA ASN A 498 19.16 -6.96 -24.52
C ASN A 498 18.42 -8.10 -23.83
N LEU A 499 18.70 -8.35 -22.56
CA LEU A 499 17.90 -9.23 -21.73
C LEU A 499 17.78 -8.63 -20.33
N ASN A 500 16.59 -8.20 -19.95
CA ASN A 500 16.31 -7.74 -18.59
C ASN A 500 15.39 -8.75 -17.93
N ASN A 501 15.77 -9.21 -16.74
CA ASN A 501 14.94 -10.07 -15.92
C ASN A 501 14.90 -9.47 -14.52
N GLN A 502 13.70 -9.09 -14.09
CA GLN A 502 13.43 -8.55 -12.78
C GLN A 502 12.53 -9.52 -12.03
N THR A 503 12.84 -9.77 -10.77
CA THR A 503 12.00 -10.58 -9.89
C THR A 503 11.96 -9.93 -8.53
N ILE A 504 10.76 -9.71 -8.02
CA ILE A 504 10.53 -9.14 -6.68
C ILE A 504 9.68 -10.12 -5.89
N ARG A 505 10.04 -10.29 -4.63
CA ARG A 505 9.36 -11.12 -3.66
C ARG A 505 9.30 -10.35 -2.34
N SER A 506 8.12 -10.20 -1.77
CA SER A 506 7.93 -9.61 -0.45
C SER A 506 6.97 -10.47 0.34
N ASP A 507 7.31 -10.74 1.60
CA ASP A 507 6.49 -11.48 2.56
C ASP A 507 6.48 -10.68 3.87
N TYR A 508 5.30 -10.38 4.39
CA TYR A 508 5.07 -9.63 5.63
C TYR A 508 4.01 -10.34 6.47
N ALA A 509 4.25 -10.46 7.77
CA ALA A 509 3.27 -10.83 8.77
C ALA A 509 3.56 -10.08 10.07
N SER A 510 2.61 -9.29 10.56
CA SER A 510 2.74 -8.60 11.84
C SER A 510 1.41 -8.44 12.53
N VAL A 511 1.38 -8.59 13.87
CA VAL A 511 0.24 -8.15 14.67
C VAL A 511 0.21 -6.63 14.61
N THR A 512 -0.87 -6.07 14.07
CA THR A 512 -1.10 -4.62 14.05
C THR A 512 -1.83 -4.17 15.30
N GLU A 513 -2.80 -4.97 15.75
CA GLU A 513 -3.57 -4.71 16.95
C GLU A 513 -3.61 -5.95 17.87
N GLN A 514 -3.27 -5.75 19.15
CA GLN A 514 -3.10 -6.84 20.10
C GLN A 514 -4.44 -7.22 20.75
N SER A 515 -4.78 -8.50 20.75
CA SER A 515 -5.92 -9.02 21.50
C SER A 515 -5.65 -9.01 23.00
N GLY A 516 -6.67 -8.69 23.80
CA GLY A 516 -6.48 -8.63 25.24
C GLY A 516 -7.63 -8.03 26.04
N LEU A 517 -7.44 -8.05 27.35
CA LEU A 517 -8.24 -7.33 28.33
C LEU A 517 -7.41 -6.17 28.86
N PHE A 518 -7.86 -4.94 28.62
CA PHE A 518 -7.13 -3.72 28.95
C PHE A 518 -7.96 -2.90 29.92
N THR A 519 -7.45 -2.72 31.13
CA THR A 519 -8.20 -2.16 32.26
C THR A 519 -7.63 -0.84 32.76
N GLY A 520 -8.47 -0.02 33.38
CA GLY A 520 -8.08 1.24 34.00
C GLY A 520 -7.74 1.10 35.48
N ASP A 521 -8.09 2.13 36.25
CA ASP A 521 -7.78 2.21 37.69
C ASP A 521 -8.47 1.14 38.55
N GLY A 522 -9.50 0.48 38.01
CA GLY A 522 -10.26 -0.56 38.71
C GLY A 522 -9.64 -1.95 38.60
N GLY A 523 -8.62 -2.15 37.75
CA GLY A 523 -7.94 -3.42 37.59
C GLY A 523 -8.81 -4.51 36.94
N TYR A 524 -8.50 -5.76 37.22
CA TYR A 524 -9.23 -6.91 36.73
C TYR A 524 -9.41 -7.98 37.81
N ASP A 525 -10.55 -8.66 37.77
CA ASP A 525 -10.85 -9.86 38.55
C ASP A 525 -11.30 -10.98 37.62
N ILE A 526 -10.41 -11.94 37.36
CA ILE A 526 -10.60 -12.97 36.35
C ILE A 526 -10.48 -14.35 37.01
N THR A 527 -11.53 -15.15 36.90
CA THR A 527 -11.56 -16.55 37.30
C THR A 527 -11.79 -17.43 36.07
N VAL A 528 -10.88 -18.37 35.83
CA VAL A 528 -10.93 -19.31 34.71
C VAL A 528 -10.87 -20.72 35.26
N GLY A 529 -11.94 -21.51 35.10
CA GLY A 529 -12.06 -22.87 35.62
C GLY A 529 -10.96 -23.80 35.09
N GLY A 530 -10.68 -23.72 33.80
CA GLY A 530 -9.68 -24.50 33.07
C GLY A 530 -8.36 -23.77 32.81
N GLN A 531 -7.93 -23.74 31.54
CA GLN A 531 -6.67 -23.15 31.10
C GLN A 531 -6.83 -21.69 30.65
N THR A 532 -5.89 -20.84 31.03
CA THR A 532 -5.66 -19.55 30.39
C THR A 532 -4.52 -19.68 29.38
N HIS A 533 -4.77 -19.35 28.11
CA HIS A 533 -3.80 -19.41 27.02
C HIS A 533 -3.70 -18.06 26.31
N LEU A 534 -2.52 -17.44 26.39
CA LEU A 534 -2.24 -16.15 25.74
C LEU A 534 -1.29 -16.38 24.55
N ILE A 535 -1.71 -16.00 23.34
CA ILE A 535 -0.94 -16.11 22.09
C ILE A 535 -0.76 -14.72 21.49
N GLY A 536 0.39 -14.10 21.76
CA GLY A 536 0.62 -12.67 21.60
C GLY A 536 -0.44 -11.81 22.30
N GLY A 537 -1.12 -12.34 23.32
CA GLY A 537 -2.28 -11.73 23.97
C GLY A 537 -1.95 -11.14 25.33
N ALA A 538 -2.69 -10.12 25.77
CA ALA A 538 -2.37 -9.40 27.00
C ALA A 538 -3.57 -9.24 27.96
N ILE A 539 -3.31 -9.30 29.27
CA ILE A 539 -4.25 -8.92 30.33
C ILE A 539 -3.57 -7.84 31.16
N THR A 540 -4.03 -6.60 31.06
CA THR A 540 -3.30 -5.45 31.60
C THR A 540 -4.19 -4.50 32.38
N SER A 541 -3.54 -3.73 33.24
CA SER A 541 -4.10 -2.62 33.99
C SER A 541 -3.08 -1.48 34.04
N ASN A 542 -3.44 -0.36 34.69
CA ASN A 542 -2.52 0.74 34.92
C ASN A 542 -1.81 0.66 36.29
N SER A 543 -0.88 1.58 36.52
CA SER A 543 -0.11 1.65 37.77
C SER A 543 -0.95 1.87 39.02
N THR A 544 -2.08 2.59 38.91
CA THR A 544 -3.03 2.80 40.02
C THR A 544 -3.61 1.48 40.51
N ALA A 545 -4.11 0.64 39.59
CA ALA A 545 -4.70 -0.65 39.92
C ALA A 545 -3.66 -1.60 40.54
N ILE A 546 -2.44 -1.60 40.00
CA ILE A 546 -1.32 -2.39 40.53
C ILE A 546 -0.98 -1.97 41.95
N HIS A 547 -0.81 -0.66 42.18
CA HIS A 547 -0.47 -0.13 43.51
C HIS A 547 -1.54 -0.46 44.55
N ASN A 548 -2.81 -0.42 44.16
CA ASN A 548 -3.94 -0.72 45.01
C ASN A 548 -4.23 -2.23 45.16
N GLY A 549 -3.49 -3.09 44.45
CA GLY A 549 -3.68 -4.55 44.51
C GLY A 549 -5.01 -5.04 43.92
N LEU A 550 -5.54 -4.34 42.91
CA LEU A 550 -6.87 -4.61 42.31
C LEU A 550 -6.85 -5.60 41.15
N ASN A 551 -5.74 -6.34 40.98
CA ASN A 551 -5.55 -7.27 39.89
C ASN A 551 -5.49 -8.70 40.42
N THR A 552 -6.47 -9.52 40.06
CA THR A 552 -6.59 -10.93 40.42
C THR A 552 -6.81 -11.77 39.17
N LEU A 553 -5.95 -12.77 38.96
CA LEU A 553 -6.19 -13.85 38.00
C LEU A 553 -6.07 -15.19 38.71
N ASP A 554 -7.15 -15.95 38.70
CA ASP A 554 -7.22 -17.30 39.24
C ASP A 554 -7.55 -18.30 38.12
N THR A 555 -6.59 -19.15 37.76
CA THR A 555 -6.72 -20.08 36.62
C THR A 555 -6.35 -21.51 37.02
N GLY A 556 -6.89 -22.52 36.34
CA GLY A 556 -6.48 -23.91 36.51
C GLY A 556 -5.03 -24.12 36.07
N THR A 557 -4.73 -23.79 34.80
CA THR A 557 -3.37 -23.79 34.22
C THR A 557 -3.13 -22.53 33.38
N LEU A 558 -1.87 -22.23 33.06
CA LEU A 558 -1.48 -21.03 32.33
C LEU A 558 -0.40 -21.34 31.27
N ILE A 559 -0.65 -20.90 30.03
CA ILE A 559 0.27 -21.00 28.90
C ILE A 559 0.41 -19.62 28.24
N LEU A 560 1.64 -19.23 27.93
CA LEU A 560 1.95 -18.03 27.16
C LEU A 560 2.77 -18.43 25.94
N GLN A 561 2.42 -17.86 24.80
CA GLN A 561 3.14 -17.98 23.55
C GLN A 561 3.26 -16.58 22.93
N ASP A 562 4.45 -16.20 22.50
CA ASP A 562 4.66 -14.95 21.76
C ASP A 562 4.40 -15.14 20.26
N ILE A 563 4.15 -14.05 19.54
CA ILE A 563 4.01 -14.07 18.08
C ILE A 563 5.23 -13.39 17.45
N GLU A 564 5.95 -14.12 16.61
CA GLU A 564 7.05 -13.58 15.80
C GLU A 564 6.50 -12.86 14.57
N ASN A 565 6.75 -11.55 14.50
CA ASN A 565 6.46 -10.73 13.35
C ASN A 565 7.67 -10.73 12.41
N HIS A 566 7.42 -10.79 11.11
CA HIS A 566 8.48 -10.77 10.11
C HIS A 566 8.09 -9.89 8.92
N ALA A 567 9.07 -9.20 8.38
CA ALA A 567 8.97 -8.50 7.11
C ALA A 567 10.24 -8.79 6.33
N THR A 568 10.10 -9.37 5.14
CA THR A 568 11.25 -9.68 4.27
C THR A 568 10.92 -9.30 2.85
N TYR A 569 11.91 -8.75 2.13
CA TYR A 569 11.81 -8.65 0.69
C TYR A 569 13.14 -8.99 0.01
N THR A 570 13.03 -9.50 -1.20
CA THR A 570 14.16 -9.71 -2.12
C THR A 570 13.75 -9.23 -3.50
N ALA A 571 14.59 -8.40 -4.08
CA ALA A 571 14.41 -7.86 -5.41
C ALA A 571 15.72 -8.09 -6.16
N THR A 572 15.64 -8.78 -7.28
CA THR A 572 16.78 -9.06 -8.14
C THR A 572 16.50 -8.51 -9.53
N GLN A 573 17.40 -7.68 -10.02
CA GLN A 573 17.37 -7.22 -11.40
C GLN A 573 18.66 -7.67 -12.09
N VAL A 574 18.51 -8.44 -13.16
CA VAL A 574 19.61 -8.79 -14.06
C VAL A 574 19.41 -8.03 -15.35
N ASN A 575 20.33 -7.14 -15.66
CA ASN A 575 20.38 -6.46 -16.94
C ASN A 575 21.58 -6.99 -17.72
N LEU A 576 21.30 -7.59 -18.87
CA LEU A 576 22.29 -7.97 -19.88
C LEU A 576 22.14 -7.03 -21.08
N GLY A 577 23.19 -6.29 -21.40
CA GLY A 577 23.29 -5.46 -22.60
C GLY A 577 24.35 -6.01 -23.55
N GLY A 578 24.19 -5.73 -24.84
CA GLY A 578 25.11 -6.19 -25.89
C GLY A 578 25.33 -5.12 -26.97
N GLY A 579 26.54 -5.07 -27.52
CA GLY A 579 26.98 -4.16 -28.57
C GLY A 579 27.97 -4.84 -29.52
N TYR A 580 28.21 -4.25 -30.69
CA TYR A 580 29.14 -4.79 -31.68
C TYR A 580 29.69 -3.70 -32.62
N SER A 581 30.98 -3.81 -33.02
CA SER A 581 31.73 -2.85 -33.85
C SER A 581 32.65 -3.56 -34.89
N ARG A 582 33.24 -2.84 -35.87
CA ARG A 582 34.11 -3.42 -36.94
C ARG A 582 35.25 -2.45 -37.36
N ASN A 583 36.38 -2.98 -37.84
CA ASN A 583 37.64 -2.27 -38.19
C ASN A 583 37.49 -0.81 -38.67
N GLY A 584 38.04 0.13 -37.89
CA GLY A 584 38.23 1.51 -38.33
C GLY A 584 38.56 2.61 -37.32
N GLY A 585 38.78 2.34 -36.03
CA GLY A 585 39.30 3.34 -35.08
C GLY A 585 39.06 2.97 -33.61
N THR A 586 40.02 3.27 -32.72
CA THR A 586 39.92 3.05 -31.27
C THR A 586 38.59 3.58 -30.75
N VAL A 587 37.81 2.70 -30.10
CA VAL A 587 36.51 3.10 -29.57
C VAL A 587 36.73 3.80 -28.23
N GLY A 588 36.81 5.12 -28.29
CA GLY A 588 36.96 6.01 -27.15
C GLY A 588 37.34 7.41 -27.60
N THR A 589 37.09 8.40 -26.76
CA THR A 589 37.70 9.72 -26.95
C THR A 589 39.20 9.61 -26.67
N ASP A 590 40.04 10.26 -27.48
CA ASP A 590 41.41 10.53 -27.05
C ASP A 590 41.43 11.36 -25.74
N GLN A 591 42.60 11.57 -25.15
CA GLN A 591 42.76 12.37 -23.92
C GLN A 591 42.24 13.83 -24.06
N GLN A 592 41.75 14.24 -25.24
CA GLN A 592 41.21 15.56 -25.56
C GLN A 592 39.72 15.53 -25.94
N GLY A 593 39.02 14.39 -25.85
CA GLY A 593 37.58 14.34 -26.09
C GLY A 593 37.17 14.11 -27.55
N HIS A 594 38.08 13.83 -28.48
CA HIS A 594 37.71 13.61 -29.89
C HIS A 594 37.27 12.16 -30.14
N ALA A 595 36.05 11.98 -30.66
CA ALA A 595 35.47 10.67 -30.94
C ALA A 595 36.02 10.05 -32.25
N ALA A 596 36.52 8.82 -32.17
CA ALA A 596 36.82 7.99 -33.33
C ALA A 596 35.70 6.95 -33.59
N THR A 597 34.86 7.25 -34.58
CA THR A 597 33.89 6.42 -35.34
C THR A 597 32.78 5.58 -34.66
N ALA A 598 31.56 5.87 -35.14
CA ALA A 598 30.34 5.07 -35.43
C ALA A 598 29.68 4.19 -34.34
N THR A 599 28.44 4.61 -34.00
CA THR A 599 27.41 3.95 -33.17
C THR A 599 27.77 3.74 -31.69
N GLN A 600 27.62 4.79 -30.88
CA GLN A 600 27.52 4.63 -29.43
C GLN A 600 26.30 5.36 -28.86
N VAL A 601 25.65 4.69 -27.91
CA VAL A 601 24.77 5.30 -26.90
C VAL A 601 25.64 6.27 -26.07
N PRO A 602 25.16 7.48 -25.72
CA PRO A 602 25.96 8.43 -24.96
C PRO A 602 26.48 7.81 -23.63
N GLY A 603 27.80 7.88 -23.38
CA GLY A 603 28.38 7.60 -22.05
C GLY A 603 29.37 6.43 -21.91
N THR A 604 29.71 5.68 -22.97
CA THR A 604 30.53 4.46 -22.85
C THR A 604 31.91 4.56 -23.51
N THR A 605 32.96 4.84 -22.73
CA THR A 605 34.31 4.30 -23.02
C THR A 605 34.45 2.99 -22.26
N LEU A 606 34.35 1.87 -22.96
CA LEU A 606 34.64 0.54 -22.40
C LEU A 606 35.94 -0.03 -22.96
N PRO A 607 36.70 -0.84 -22.19
CA PRO A 607 37.96 -1.40 -22.65
C PRO A 607 37.77 -2.24 -23.92
N THR A 608 38.31 -1.77 -25.05
CA THR A 608 38.27 -2.50 -26.32
C THR A 608 39.41 -3.51 -26.38
N HIS A 609 39.09 -4.80 -26.44
CA HIS A 609 40.00 -5.84 -26.94
C HIS A 609 39.33 -6.44 -28.20
N ASN A 610 39.97 -6.33 -29.36
CA ASN A 610 39.48 -6.88 -30.65
C ASN A 610 38.04 -6.47 -31.10
N GLY A 611 37.62 -5.21 -30.89
CA GLY A 611 36.38 -4.68 -31.49
C GLY A 611 35.07 -5.03 -30.77
N LEU A 612 35.13 -5.57 -29.55
CA LEU A 612 33.96 -5.80 -28.69
C LEU A 612 33.83 -4.66 -27.67
N SER A 613 32.64 -4.04 -27.59
CA SER A 613 32.25 -3.13 -26.50
C SER A 613 30.85 -3.51 -26.02
N ALA A 614 30.70 -3.78 -24.72
CA ALA A 614 29.42 -4.11 -24.10
C ALA A 614 29.40 -3.61 -22.66
N PRO A 615 28.44 -2.76 -22.23
CA PRO A 615 28.33 -2.35 -20.83
C PRO A 615 28.40 -3.59 -19.93
N PRO A 616 29.16 -3.55 -18.81
CA PRO A 616 29.31 -4.74 -17.98
C PRO A 616 27.94 -5.27 -17.55
N PRO A 617 27.71 -6.59 -17.55
CA PRO A 617 26.45 -7.15 -17.07
C PRO A 617 26.24 -6.71 -15.63
N SER A 618 25.07 -6.17 -15.33
CA SER A 618 24.73 -5.75 -13.97
C SER A 618 23.71 -6.71 -13.38
N ALA A 619 24.07 -7.32 -12.26
CA ALA A 619 23.12 -7.95 -11.37
C ALA A 619 23.01 -7.07 -10.13
N MET A 620 21.81 -6.61 -9.85
CA MET A 620 21.51 -5.83 -8.65
C MET A 620 20.57 -6.65 -7.79
N THR A 621 20.88 -6.67 -6.50
CA THR A 621 20.03 -7.30 -5.50
C THR A 621 19.75 -6.26 -4.42
N ALA A 622 18.48 -6.05 -4.11
CA ALA A 622 18.06 -5.37 -2.91
C ALA A 622 17.33 -6.38 -2.04
N SER A 623 17.70 -6.46 -0.77
CA SER A 623 17.01 -7.30 0.18
C SER A 623 17.08 -6.65 1.54
N ASP A 624 16.02 -6.79 2.31
CA ASP A 624 15.97 -6.35 3.69
C ASP A 624 15.12 -7.32 4.49
N SER A 625 15.38 -7.39 5.79
CA SER A 625 14.59 -8.18 6.72
C SER A 625 14.45 -7.47 8.05
N SER A 626 13.26 -7.54 8.62
CA SER A 626 12.95 -7.01 9.95
C SER A 626 12.11 -8.02 10.71
N HIS A 627 12.35 -8.09 12.02
CA HIS A 627 11.65 -9.00 12.92
C HIS A 627 11.30 -8.23 14.18
N SER A 628 10.12 -8.50 14.73
CA SER A 628 9.73 -8.06 16.06
C SER A 628 8.92 -9.17 16.72
N THR A 629 8.63 -9.00 18.00
CA THR A 629 7.85 -9.98 18.76
C THR A 629 6.69 -9.28 19.43
N THR A 630 5.49 -9.82 19.22
CA THR A 630 4.31 -9.47 19.99
C THR A 630 4.30 -10.34 21.23
N TYR A 631 4.63 -9.76 22.37
CA TYR A 631 4.75 -10.49 23.62
C TYR A 631 3.39 -10.78 24.24
N SER A 632 3.20 -12.00 24.75
CA SER A 632 2.13 -12.30 25.69
C SER A 632 2.50 -11.79 27.08
N GLY A 633 1.54 -11.28 27.83
CA GLY A 633 1.83 -10.69 29.13
C GLY A 633 0.62 -10.47 30.03
N ILE A 634 0.90 -10.40 31.33
CA ILE A 634 -0.12 -10.13 32.35
C ILE A 634 0.47 -9.10 33.31
N SER A 635 -0.18 -7.95 33.51
CA SER A 635 0.33 -6.89 34.41
C SER A 635 0.39 -7.35 35.87
N GLN A 636 1.24 -6.74 36.70
CA GLN A 636 1.41 -7.09 38.12
C GLN A 636 0.08 -7.19 38.91
N GLY A 637 0.02 -8.08 39.91
CA GLY A 637 -1.21 -8.49 40.59
C GLY A 637 -1.11 -9.89 41.22
N ALA A 638 -2.16 -10.31 41.91
CA ALA A 638 -2.29 -11.66 42.42
C ALA A 638 -2.58 -12.64 41.27
N LEU A 639 -1.79 -13.70 41.19
CA LEU A 639 -1.93 -14.76 40.19
C LEU A 639 -1.86 -16.13 40.88
N THR A 640 -2.94 -16.91 40.75
CA THR A 640 -3.04 -18.26 41.29
C THR A 640 -3.18 -19.27 40.16
N ILE A 641 -2.36 -20.33 40.21
CA ILE A 641 -2.48 -21.52 39.37
C ILE A 641 -2.98 -22.65 40.27
N ARG A 642 -4.24 -23.05 40.12
CA ARG A 642 -4.90 -24.01 41.03
C ARG A 642 -4.49 -25.45 40.80
N ASP A 643 -4.05 -25.82 39.60
CA ASP A 643 -3.59 -27.17 39.28
C ASP A 643 -2.10 -27.21 38.91
N PRO A 644 -1.20 -27.19 39.92
CA PRO A 644 0.24 -27.24 39.68
C PRO A 644 0.71 -28.57 39.07
N ALA A 645 -0.04 -29.66 39.26
CA ALA A 645 0.30 -30.97 38.70
C ALA A 645 0.02 -31.00 37.19
N ALA A 646 -1.16 -30.54 36.77
CA ALA A 646 -1.48 -30.38 35.35
C ALA A 646 -0.60 -29.32 34.69
N GLN A 647 -0.28 -28.22 35.37
CA GLN A 647 0.65 -27.20 34.86
C GLN A 647 2.01 -27.80 34.49
N HIS A 648 2.60 -28.60 35.39
CA HIS A 648 3.89 -29.24 35.13
C HIS A 648 3.79 -30.30 34.03
N ALA A 649 2.70 -31.07 33.97
CA ALA A 649 2.48 -32.05 32.91
C ALA A 649 2.33 -31.39 31.52
N LEU A 650 1.66 -30.24 31.44
CA LEU A 650 1.41 -29.52 30.18
C LEU A 650 2.64 -28.73 29.69
N THR A 651 3.36 -28.09 30.61
CA THR A 651 4.40 -27.09 30.25
C THR A 651 5.82 -27.51 30.60
N GLY A 652 5.99 -28.56 31.42
CA GLY A 652 7.29 -28.92 32.01
C GLY A 652 7.78 -27.95 33.09
N HIS A 653 6.98 -26.94 33.46
CA HIS A 653 7.31 -25.93 34.45
C HIS A 653 6.36 -26.01 35.64
N THR A 654 6.89 -25.83 36.85
CA THR A 654 6.05 -25.67 38.05
C THR A 654 5.29 -24.34 38.01
N ALA A 655 4.18 -24.23 38.77
CA ALA A 655 3.43 -22.98 38.88
C ALA A 655 4.32 -21.78 39.26
N ALA A 656 5.26 -21.96 40.20
CA ALA A 656 6.19 -20.91 40.60
C ALA A 656 7.16 -20.49 39.47
N GLN A 657 7.65 -21.46 38.68
CA GLN A 657 8.50 -21.17 37.51
C GLN A 657 7.73 -20.44 36.42
N THR A 658 6.48 -20.85 36.15
CA THR A 658 5.60 -20.15 35.21
C THR A 658 5.40 -18.70 35.64
N ILE A 659 5.03 -18.47 36.91
CA ILE A 659 4.82 -17.13 37.49
C ILE A 659 6.08 -16.26 37.41
N ALA A 660 7.24 -16.83 37.72
CA ALA A 660 8.52 -16.11 37.66
C ALA A 660 8.96 -15.75 36.23
N GLY A 661 8.54 -16.54 35.22
CA GLY A 661 8.86 -16.32 33.81
C GLY A 661 7.87 -15.42 33.06
N LEU A 662 6.79 -14.96 33.70
CA LEU A 662 5.80 -14.08 33.06
C LEU A 662 6.39 -12.70 32.77
N ASN A 663 6.00 -12.14 31.62
CA ASN A 663 6.15 -10.70 31.39
C ASN A 663 5.13 -9.93 32.25
N ARG A 664 5.62 -9.33 33.34
CA ARG A 664 4.80 -8.61 34.33
C ARG A 664 4.89 -7.08 34.24
N ASP A 665 5.81 -6.55 33.43
CA ASP A 665 6.10 -5.11 33.33
C ASP A 665 5.23 -4.39 32.29
N ILE A 666 4.25 -5.09 31.71
CA ILE A 666 3.31 -4.54 30.73
C ILE A 666 2.18 -3.79 31.44
N LEU A 667 1.88 -2.57 30.98
CA LEU A 667 0.80 -1.72 31.47
C LEU A 667 -0.17 -1.38 30.34
N THR A 668 -1.42 -1.05 30.65
CA THR A 668 -2.42 -0.70 29.62
C THR A 668 -2.05 0.52 28.77
N ASP A 669 -1.35 1.50 29.35
CA ASP A 669 -0.88 2.71 28.68
C ASP A 669 0.39 2.50 27.82
N THR A 670 1.09 1.38 28.02
CA THR A 670 2.33 1.05 27.28
C THR A 670 2.23 -0.24 26.47
N ALA A 671 1.11 -0.98 26.59
CA ALA A 671 0.85 -2.18 25.81
C ALA A 671 0.76 -1.80 24.33
N THR A 672 1.68 -2.36 23.54
CA THR A 672 1.69 -2.19 22.09
C THR A 672 1.89 -3.54 21.42
N SER A 673 1.40 -3.67 20.20
CA SER A 673 1.57 -4.86 19.37
C SER A 673 3.01 -5.06 18.87
N ASN A 674 3.93 -4.10 19.11
CA ASN A 674 5.26 -4.04 18.49
C ASN A 674 5.22 -4.22 16.96
N ALA A 675 4.17 -3.70 16.32
CA ALA A 675 3.94 -3.86 14.88
C ALA A 675 5.14 -3.37 14.05
N LEU A 676 5.50 -4.16 13.03
CA LEU A 676 6.54 -3.77 12.08
C LEU A 676 6.01 -2.71 11.11
N THR A 677 6.81 -1.67 10.83
CA THR A 677 6.54 -0.80 9.68
C THR A 677 6.84 -1.56 8.39
N PRO A 678 5.97 -1.51 7.36
CA PRO A 678 6.27 -2.14 6.07
C PRO A 678 7.60 -1.63 5.49
N ILE A 679 8.52 -2.56 5.21
CA ILE A 679 9.87 -2.25 4.68
C ILE A 679 9.93 -2.29 3.15
N PHE A 680 8.88 -2.79 2.50
CA PHE A 680 8.78 -2.95 1.05
C PHE A 680 7.86 -1.90 0.42
N ASP A 681 8.34 -1.27 -0.65
CA ASP A 681 7.58 -0.38 -1.53
C ASP A 681 8.05 -0.64 -2.97
N GLU A 682 7.15 -1.16 -3.81
CA GLU A 682 7.47 -1.50 -5.20
C GLU A 682 8.00 -0.29 -5.99
N GLN A 683 7.40 0.89 -5.84
CA GLN A 683 7.79 2.09 -6.58
C GLN A 683 9.18 2.56 -6.17
N ARG A 684 9.49 2.52 -4.87
CA ARG A 684 10.81 2.88 -4.33
C ARG A 684 11.89 1.93 -4.81
N ILE A 685 11.63 0.62 -4.80
CA ILE A 685 12.59 -0.40 -5.27
C ILE A 685 12.82 -0.26 -6.78
N ASN A 686 11.76 -0.10 -7.57
CA ASN A 686 11.86 0.12 -9.02
C ASN A 686 12.66 1.40 -9.34
N ALA A 687 12.39 2.50 -8.63
CA ALA A 687 13.14 3.75 -8.79
C ALA A 687 14.64 3.58 -8.46
N GLY A 688 14.98 2.82 -7.42
CA GLY A 688 16.39 2.52 -7.08
C GLY A 688 17.11 1.77 -8.20
N PHE A 689 16.47 0.76 -8.79
CA PHE A 689 17.01 0.03 -9.93
C PHE A 689 17.14 0.91 -11.19
N ASP A 690 16.17 1.79 -11.44
CA ASP A 690 16.22 2.73 -12.56
C ASP A 690 17.36 3.74 -12.41
N ILE A 691 17.58 4.29 -11.21
CA ILE A 691 18.69 5.22 -10.92
C ILE A 691 20.04 4.53 -11.16
N VAL A 692 20.25 3.32 -10.65
CA VAL A 692 21.52 2.62 -10.84
C VAL A 692 21.72 2.23 -12.30
N THR A 693 20.65 1.82 -13.00
CA THR A 693 20.69 1.56 -14.45
C THR A 693 21.05 2.82 -15.25
N ALA A 694 20.52 3.99 -14.86
CA ALA A 694 20.86 5.28 -15.48
C ALA A 694 22.31 5.68 -15.17
N LEU A 695 22.75 5.56 -13.91
CA LEU A 695 24.11 5.85 -13.49
C LEU A 695 25.14 4.98 -14.22
N GLN A 696 24.88 3.68 -14.37
CA GLN A 696 25.78 2.75 -15.09
C GLN A 696 25.95 3.15 -16.56
N ARG A 697 24.92 3.77 -17.17
CA ARG A 697 25.05 4.35 -18.51
C ARG A 697 25.92 5.61 -18.53
N GLU A 698 25.97 6.36 -17.44
CA GLU A 698 26.69 7.66 -17.35
C GLU A 698 28.12 7.56 -16.76
N THR A 699 28.42 6.60 -15.88
CA THR A 699 29.69 6.57 -15.09
C THR A 699 30.93 6.05 -15.81
N GLY A 700 30.82 5.55 -17.04
CA GLY A 700 31.96 5.05 -17.82
C GLY A 700 33.00 6.11 -18.21
N THR A 701 32.66 7.39 -18.20
CA THR A 701 33.54 8.50 -18.61
C THR A 701 34.26 9.18 -17.43
N PHE A 702 33.62 9.24 -16.26
CA PHE A 702 34.14 9.99 -15.11
C PHE A 702 35.36 9.35 -14.46
N ILE A 703 35.36 8.02 -14.26
CA ILE A 703 36.47 7.28 -13.66
C ILE A 703 37.70 7.31 -14.59
N ASN A 704 37.50 7.13 -15.90
CA ASN A 704 38.57 7.16 -16.89
C ASN A 704 39.22 8.55 -16.99
N ASN A 705 38.43 9.63 -16.92
CA ASN A 705 38.96 11.00 -16.94
C ASN A 705 39.81 11.32 -15.70
N ARG A 706 39.42 10.83 -14.51
CA ARG A 706 40.21 11.00 -13.28
C ARG A 706 41.49 10.16 -13.26
N ALA A 707 41.44 8.94 -13.79
CA ALA A 707 42.65 8.14 -13.99
C ALA A 707 43.64 8.83 -14.96
N ALA A 708 43.14 9.35 -16.09
CA ALA A 708 43.95 10.07 -17.07
C ALA A 708 44.54 11.38 -16.51
N GLU A 709 43.79 12.11 -15.67
CA GLU A 709 44.29 13.31 -14.99
C GLU A 709 45.38 12.98 -13.98
N ALA A 710 45.23 11.92 -13.20
CA ALA A 710 46.29 11.48 -12.29
C ALA A 710 47.57 11.11 -13.05
N ASP A 711 47.44 10.44 -14.20
CA ASP A 711 48.58 10.09 -15.04
C ASP A 711 49.20 11.30 -15.75
N LEU A 712 48.40 12.31 -16.11
CA LEU A 712 48.91 13.58 -16.63
C LEU A 712 49.70 14.34 -15.55
N LYS A 713 49.15 14.45 -14.33
CA LYS A 713 49.83 15.09 -13.20
C LYS A 713 51.11 14.36 -12.80
N THR A 714 51.11 13.03 -12.85
CA THR A 714 52.32 12.21 -12.62
C THR A 714 53.40 12.50 -13.68
N ARG A 715 53.00 12.64 -14.95
CA ARG A 715 53.93 13.00 -16.04
C ARG A 715 54.47 14.42 -15.91
N GLN A 716 53.63 15.38 -15.54
CA GLN A 716 54.03 16.77 -15.30
C GLN A 716 54.96 16.90 -14.08
N ALA A 717 54.70 16.15 -13.01
CA ALA A 717 55.58 16.09 -11.84
C ALA A 717 56.97 15.58 -12.22
N THR A 718 57.03 14.49 -13.00
CA THR A 718 58.30 13.93 -13.49
C THR A 718 59.07 14.92 -14.37
N ALA A 719 58.37 15.64 -15.27
CA ALA A 719 58.99 16.63 -16.13
C ALA A 719 59.51 17.86 -15.35
N ALA A 720 58.77 18.33 -14.35
CA ALA A 720 59.20 19.44 -13.49
C ALA A 720 60.41 19.07 -12.62
N ASP A 721 60.47 17.85 -12.07
CA ASP A 721 61.64 17.36 -11.32
C ASP A 721 62.85 17.14 -12.23
N GLN A 722 62.66 16.67 -13.48
CA GLN A 722 63.73 16.58 -14.48
C GLN A 722 64.28 17.96 -14.87
N ALA A 723 63.40 18.94 -15.12
CA ALA A 723 63.81 20.32 -15.42
C ALA A 723 64.54 20.99 -14.23
N ALA A 724 64.17 20.67 -12.99
CA ALA A 724 64.87 21.17 -11.80
C ALA A 724 66.27 20.55 -11.57
N ARG A 725 66.56 19.40 -12.20
CA ARG A 725 67.82 18.65 -12.04
C ARG A 725 68.78 18.80 -13.21
N ASP A 726 68.29 19.22 -14.38
CA ASP A 726 69.12 19.54 -15.54
C ASP A 726 69.94 20.82 -15.26
N PRO A 727 71.28 20.79 -15.29
CA PRO A 727 72.13 21.94 -15.03
C PRO A 727 72.36 22.85 -16.26
N SER A 728 71.83 22.50 -17.43
CA SER A 728 72.10 23.17 -18.71
C SER A 728 71.05 24.22 -19.13
N ASN A 729 69.96 24.34 -18.38
CA ASN A 729 68.77 25.12 -18.73
C ASN A 729 68.72 26.53 -18.11
N GLY A 730 69.80 26.98 -17.46
CA GLY A 730 70.02 28.39 -17.08
C GLY A 730 69.18 28.92 -15.91
N PHE A 731 68.43 28.06 -15.21
CA PHE A 731 67.61 28.46 -14.07
C PHE A 731 68.44 28.75 -12.80
N ASN A 732 68.07 29.79 -12.05
CA ASN A 732 68.69 30.09 -10.77
C ASN A 732 68.17 29.17 -9.64
N ASP A 733 68.82 29.19 -8.47
CA ASP A 733 68.49 28.27 -7.37
C ASP A 733 67.05 28.40 -6.86
N GLN A 734 66.50 29.63 -6.82
CA GLN A 734 65.09 29.86 -6.45
C GLN A 734 64.11 29.26 -7.48
N GLN A 735 64.40 29.36 -8.77
CA GLN A 735 63.57 28.80 -9.84
C GLN A 735 63.60 27.27 -9.83
N ARG A 736 64.77 26.66 -9.57
CA ARG A 736 64.89 25.19 -9.43
C ARG A 736 64.14 24.68 -8.19
N GLN A 737 64.14 25.44 -7.10
CA GLN A 737 63.40 25.06 -5.90
C GLN A 737 61.89 25.13 -6.13
N THR A 738 61.40 26.15 -6.85
CA THR A 738 59.98 26.28 -7.24
C THR A 738 59.51 25.09 -8.09
N LEU A 739 60.33 24.63 -9.05
CA LEU A 739 60.01 23.47 -9.87
C LEU A 739 59.96 22.14 -9.08
N ARG A 740 60.81 21.99 -8.04
CA ARG A 740 60.75 20.82 -7.14
C ARG A 740 59.49 20.84 -6.28
N ASP A 741 59.13 22.00 -5.73
CA ASP A 741 57.91 22.16 -4.93
C ASP A 741 56.65 21.91 -5.79
N GLN A 742 56.69 22.33 -7.05
CA GLN A 742 55.63 22.04 -8.02
C GLN A 742 55.53 20.55 -8.37
N ALA A 743 56.67 19.85 -8.52
CA ALA A 743 56.69 18.40 -8.76
C ALA A 743 56.13 17.61 -7.57
N ILE A 744 56.47 18.00 -6.33
CA ILE A 744 55.94 17.39 -5.11
C ILE A 744 54.42 17.60 -5.01
N THR A 745 53.95 18.82 -5.29
CA THR A 745 52.53 19.15 -5.28
C THR A 745 51.74 18.32 -6.30
N LEU A 746 52.21 18.26 -7.55
CA LEU A 746 51.58 17.48 -8.61
C LEU A 746 51.59 15.97 -8.33
N THR A 747 52.64 15.45 -7.68
CA THR A 747 52.72 14.05 -7.25
C THR A 747 51.69 13.75 -6.17
N ASN A 748 51.57 14.61 -5.15
CA ASN A 748 50.59 14.45 -4.09
C ASN A 748 49.15 14.55 -4.61
N GLU A 749 48.88 15.44 -5.56
CA GLU A 749 47.57 15.54 -6.22
C GLU A 749 47.25 14.32 -7.08
N ALA A 750 48.23 13.78 -7.82
CA ALA A 750 48.05 12.55 -8.59
C ALA A 750 47.77 11.35 -7.67
N GLN A 751 48.47 11.27 -6.54
CA GLN A 751 48.29 10.21 -5.55
C GLN A 751 46.91 10.32 -4.87
N ALA A 752 46.47 11.53 -4.49
CA ALA A 752 45.14 11.74 -3.92
C ALA A 752 44.00 11.34 -4.88
N ILE A 753 44.18 11.58 -6.19
CA ILE A 753 43.22 11.12 -7.21
C ILE A 753 43.26 9.59 -7.34
N LYS A 754 44.45 8.97 -7.29
CA LYS A 754 44.62 7.50 -7.34
C LYS A 754 44.08 6.80 -6.09
N ASP A 755 44.23 7.39 -4.91
CA ASP A 755 43.74 6.81 -3.66
C ASP A 755 42.21 6.91 -3.55
N ALA A 756 41.61 7.98 -4.09
CA ALA A 756 40.16 8.18 -4.11
C ALA A 756 39.45 7.38 -5.24
N TRP A 757 40.14 7.03 -6.33
CA TRP A 757 39.52 6.49 -7.54
C TRP A 757 40.25 5.31 -8.22
N GLY A 758 41.32 4.78 -7.62
CA GLY A 758 42.15 3.69 -8.15
C GLY A 758 41.74 2.28 -7.69
N PRO A 759 42.37 1.22 -8.23
CA PRO A 759 42.01 -0.17 -7.94
C PRO A 759 42.37 -0.55 -6.49
N GLY A 760 41.41 -0.42 -5.57
CA GLY A 760 41.56 -0.77 -4.15
C GLY A 760 41.25 0.33 -3.12
N GLY A 761 40.84 1.53 -3.51
CA GLY A 761 40.50 2.63 -2.58
C GLY A 761 39.18 2.43 -1.80
N THR A 762 39.14 2.86 -0.53
CA THR A 762 37.99 2.76 0.38
C THR A 762 37.32 4.13 0.64
N SER A 763 36.12 4.35 0.07
CA SER A 763 35.11 5.40 0.41
C SER A 763 35.50 6.90 0.30
N PRO A 764 34.51 7.82 0.10
CA PRO A 764 34.77 9.27 -0.04
C PRO A 764 35.12 9.93 1.31
N PRO A 765 35.76 11.12 1.32
CA PRO A 765 36.46 11.66 2.50
C PRO A 765 35.51 12.09 3.64
N LYS A 766 35.96 11.86 4.89
CA LYS A 766 35.43 12.50 6.11
C LYS A 766 35.64 14.02 6.02
N HIS A 767 34.54 14.78 6.14
CA HIS A 767 34.41 16.22 6.42
C HIS A 767 35.51 17.19 5.94
N PRO A 768 35.18 18.20 5.09
CA PRO A 768 35.93 19.46 5.08
C PRO A 768 35.45 20.39 6.21
N PRO A 769 36.33 21.26 6.77
CA PRO A 769 36.00 22.18 7.86
C PRO A 769 35.05 23.31 7.41
N PRO A 770 34.30 23.94 8.33
CA PRO A 770 33.31 24.95 7.99
C PRO A 770 33.96 26.27 7.53
N PRO A 771 33.34 27.01 6.60
CA PRO A 771 33.79 28.34 6.22
C PRO A 771 33.45 29.41 7.29
N PRO A 772 34.19 30.55 7.34
CA PRO A 772 34.01 31.61 8.33
C PRO A 772 32.69 32.37 8.17
N PRO A 773 32.17 33.04 9.23
CA PRO A 773 30.87 33.67 9.21
C PRO A 773 30.89 35.00 8.45
N GLY A 774 29.85 35.27 7.65
CA GLY A 774 29.59 36.55 6.99
C GLY A 774 28.10 36.73 6.66
N PRO A 775 27.57 37.96 6.61
CA PRO A 775 26.36 38.34 7.36
C PRO A 775 25.05 38.42 6.56
N GLY A 776 23.92 38.24 7.27
CA GLY A 776 22.53 38.55 6.87
C GLY A 776 21.84 37.41 6.08
N GLY A 777 20.83 36.68 6.57
CA GLY A 777 19.55 37.12 7.14
C GLY A 777 18.63 37.60 6.00
N THR A 778 17.59 36.92 5.54
CA THR A 778 16.35 36.41 6.19
C THR A 778 15.43 35.77 5.08
N PRO A 779 14.18 35.33 5.32
CA PRO A 779 13.77 33.95 5.55
C PRO A 779 12.86 33.33 4.47
N ALA A 780 12.61 32.02 4.62
CA ALA A 780 11.70 31.19 3.84
C ALA A 780 10.21 31.57 3.97
N LEU A 781 9.40 31.24 2.95
CA LEU A 781 7.93 31.07 2.98
C LEU A 781 7.50 30.06 1.88
N PRO A 782 6.30 29.42 1.96
CA PRO A 782 6.19 27.96 1.96
C PRO A 782 5.37 27.37 0.78
N ALA A 783 5.26 26.04 0.83
CA ALA A 783 4.55 25.13 -0.05
C ALA A 783 3.13 25.55 -0.51
N ALA A 784 2.80 25.22 -1.75
CA ALA A 784 1.42 25.20 -2.26
C ALA A 784 1.10 23.81 -2.84
N THR A 785 0.17 23.15 -2.16
CA THR A 785 -0.62 21.98 -2.55
C THR A 785 -1.48 22.27 -3.78
N LEU A 786 -1.65 21.30 -4.69
CA LEU A 786 -2.71 21.31 -5.69
C LEU A 786 -3.40 19.93 -5.78
N PRO A 787 -4.72 19.90 -6.05
CA PRO A 787 -5.61 18.81 -5.66
C PRO A 787 -5.87 17.79 -6.77
N ASN A 788 -6.28 16.60 -6.34
CA ASN A 788 -6.91 15.57 -7.17
C ASN A 788 -8.21 16.08 -7.80
N THR A 789 -8.36 15.80 -9.09
CA THR A 789 -9.62 15.41 -9.74
C THR A 789 -9.31 14.41 -10.83
#